data_AF-A0A3N5LIE9-F1
#
_entry.id   AF-A0A3N5LIE9-F1
#
_cell.length_a   1.000
_cell.length_b   1.000
_cell.length_c   1.000
_cell.angle_alpha   90.00
_cell.angle_beta   90.00
_cell.angle_gamma   90.00
#
_symmetry.space_group_name_H-M   'P 1'
#
loop_
_entity.id
_entity.type
_entity.pdbx_description
1 polymer ?
#
loop_
_entity_poly.entity_id
_entity_poly.type
_entity_poly.pdbx_seq_one_letter_code
_entity_poly.pdbx_strand_id
1 'polypeptide(L)'
;MQTETIEPQNWDLTVPWDKRDEAGKELLVSREWLLTNGTGGYASGSLSGVVTRRYHGFLVAALPAPLGRMVMLTQVSEEVRLAGGKVVRLAGQEYPGDPLKLDWVGTLAEFRLESGLPVWVYQVGDFVLEKKILLPHRQNTVHLTYRILEGTGSVRLRLRPFMNFRPHEEPLDRPMNRPYRVVASGDQVEIESQSESDGAEACPALRMFPAMGSGALVLDGGSFRDIFYRVEFSRGYEARGTVWTPGYFRFTLEEGQTAGLVASTEAWDTILALHPEHAFEAELERRRRLLEAATPEARQGPAAQLVLAADQFVIAPTTRIADIARAQAAGDEFRTVIAGYHWFTDWGRDTMISLEGLTLVTGRVEEAGYILRTFAQYIRDGLIPNMFPEGERDGLYHTADATLWYFHALHRYIQYSNDRRTLKILLPKLVDIFEHHLRGTRFGIRVDPADGLLTQGAEGYQLTWMDAKVGDWVVTPRRGKAVEINALWYNALRLLEQWVQDEKGDSEAQPIREQAERVRSSFNQRFWYDAGQHLYDVVDGEQGDDASLRPNQLLAFSLDHPVLEQQYWKPVFDAVRNKLLTPVGLRSLSPDAPDYRSHYDGDLRARDAAYHQGTVWTWLLGPFVDAWLRLYPHDDATAYRFLEGLIPHLKDAGVGSVSEVFDAEEPFTPRGCIAQAWSVAELLRCLIKTGYR
;
A
#
# COMPACT_ATOMS: atom_id res chain seq x y z
N MET A 1 -8.82 -25.02 29.99
CA MET A 1 -8.69 -25.11 28.53
C MET A 1 -7.22 -25.30 28.23
N GLN A 2 -6.85 -26.43 27.66
CA GLN A 2 -5.47 -26.65 27.20
C GLN A 2 -5.19 -25.61 26.12
N THR A 3 -4.21 -24.75 26.35
CA THR A 3 -3.59 -23.92 25.33
C THR A 3 -2.91 -24.86 24.34
N GLU A 4 -3.59 -25.16 23.23
CA GLU A 4 -2.91 -25.66 22.04
C GLU A 4 -1.86 -24.61 21.67
N THR A 5 -0.60 -25.00 21.83
CA THR A 5 0.51 -24.29 21.20
C THR A 5 0.27 -24.45 19.71
N ILE A 6 -0.27 -23.42 19.07
CA ILE A 6 -0.42 -23.39 17.61
C ILE A 6 1.01 -23.51 17.09
N GLU A 7 1.36 -24.68 16.53
CA GLU A 7 2.65 -24.83 15.85
C GLU A 7 2.74 -23.73 14.78
N PRO A 8 3.89 -23.05 14.63
CA PRO A 8 4.05 -21.98 13.65
C PRO A 8 3.61 -22.51 12.29
N GLN A 9 2.61 -21.86 11.71
CA GLN A 9 2.11 -22.30 10.42
C GLN A 9 3.19 -21.98 9.38
N ASN A 10 3.26 -22.75 8.28
CA ASN A 10 4.31 -22.62 7.26
C ASN A 10 4.37 -21.25 6.54
N TRP A 11 3.50 -20.32 6.91
CA TRP A 11 3.51 -18.94 6.46
C TRP A 11 4.03 -17.95 7.51
N ASP A 12 4.09 -18.28 8.80
CA ASP A 12 4.53 -17.32 9.83
C ASP A 12 5.94 -16.77 9.56
N LEU A 13 6.10 -15.47 9.76
CA LEU A 13 7.31 -14.76 9.34
C LEU A 13 8.07 -14.24 10.56
N THR A 14 9.17 -14.89 10.90
CA THR A 14 10.09 -14.43 11.94
C THR A 14 11.21 -13.57 11.34
N VAL A 15 11.45 -12.40 11.93
CA VAL A 15 12.51 -11.48 11.51
C VAL A 15 13.80 -11.81 12.25
N PRO A 16 14.92 -12.09 11.56
CA PRO A 16 16.21 -12.31 12.22
C PRO A 16 16.94 -10.98 12.48
N TRP A 17 17.68 -10.92 13.60
CA TRP A 17 18.67 -9.87 13.91
C TRP A 17 19.71 -10.38 14.93
N ASP A 18 20.92 -9.80 14.95
CA ASP A 18 21.89 -10.05 16.03
C ASP A 18 21.67 -9.03 17.16
N LYS A 19 21.33 -9.52 18.35
CA LYS A 19 21.09 -8.69 19.56
C LYS A 19 22.36 -8.05 20.13
N ARG A 20 23.54 -8.55 19.74
CA ARG A 20 24.84 -8.11 20.28
C ARG A 20 25.49 -7.02 19.42
N ASP A 21 25.05 -6.89 18.17
CA ASP A 21 25.58 -5.93 17.22
C ASP A 21 24.69 -4.69 17.16
N GLU A 22 25.29 -3.49 17.18
CA GLU A 22 24.56 -2.23 17.06
C GLU A 22 23.89 -2.11 15.68
N ALA A 23 24.50 -2.62 14.60
CA ALA A 23 23.86 -2.64 13.29
C ALA A 23 22.62 -3.55 13.31
N GLY A 24 22.70 -4.70 14.00
CA GLY A 24 21.56 -5.59 14.22
C GLY A 24 20.42 -4.95 15.01
N LYS A 25 20.72 -4.09 15.99
CA LYS A 25 19.71 -3.33 16.74
C LYS A 25 19.08 -2.21 15.92
N GLU A 26 19.87 -1.51 15.10
CA GLU A 26 19.37 -0.44 14.22
C GLU A 26 18.37 -0.99 13.18
N LEU A 27 18.53 -2.24 12.73
CA LEU A 27 17.52 -2.90 11.87
C LEU A 27 16.12 -2.94 12.50
N LEU A 28 16.01 -3.02 13.84
CA LEU A 28 14.71 -2.99 14.51
C LEU A 28 14.10 -1.58 14.56
N VAL A 29 14.91 -0.54 14.39
CA VAL A 29 14.47 0.85 14.30
C VAL A 29 14.05 1.18 12.87
N SER A 30 14.78 0.65 11.87
CA SER A 30 14.52 0.91 10.45
C SER A 30 13.41 0.05 9.86
N ARG A 31 13.16 -1.15 10.39
CA ARG A 31 12.05 -2.03 9.98
C ARG A 31 10.77 -1.66 10.69
N GLU A 32 9.68 -1.77 9.96
CA GLU A 32 8.35 -1.33 10.34
C GLU A 32 7.35 -2.48 10.22
N TRP A 33 6.35 -2.47 11.08
CA TRP A 33 5.16 -3.33 10.99
C TRP A 33 3.96 -2.49 10.58
N LEU A 34 2.98 -3.12 9.93
CA LEU A 34 1.74 -2.49 9.48
C LEU A 34 0.55 -3.41 9.76
N LEU A 35 -0.51 -2.83 10.32
CA LEU A 35 -1.83 -3.44 10.42
C LEU A 35 -2.84 -2.47 9.85
N THR A 36 -3.80 -2.95 9.07
CA THR A 36 -4.91 -2.14 8.56
C THR A 36 -6.23 -2.76 9.00
N ASN A 37 -7.27 -1.93 9.08
CA ASN A 37 -8.60 -2.35 9.53
C ASN A 37 -9.61 -2.50 8.39
N GLY A 38 -9.21 -2.41 7.12
CA GLY A 38 -10.12 -2.51 5.98
C GLY A 38 -11.05 -1.30 5.76
N THR A 39 -10.90 -0.18 6.49
CA THR A 39 -11.60 1.09 6.21
C THR A 39 -10.70 2.17 5.64
N GLY A 40 -9.40 1.89 5.54
CA GLY A 40 -8.33 2.86 5.27
C GLY A 40 -7.53 3.21 6.53
N GLY A 41 -8.07 2.93 7.72
CA GLY A 41 -7.38 3.10 9.00
C GLY A 41 -6.30 2.06 9.22
N TYR A 42 -5.28 2.41 10.00
CA TYR A 42 -4.12 1.55 10.23
C TYR A 42 -3.43 1.81 11.56
N ALA A 43 -2.52 0.90 11.91
CA ALA A 43 -1.52 1.08 12.93
C ALA A 43 -0.16 0.65 12.38
N SER A 44 0.88 1.39 12.72
CA SER A 44 2.23 1.15 12.24
C SER A 44 3.26 1.76 13.16
N GLY A 45 4.43 1.15 13.20
CA GLY A 45 5.59 1.62 13.95
C GLY A 45 6.83 0.80 13.62
N SER A 46 7.97 1.17 14.22
CA SER A 46 9.17 0.33 14.12
C SER A 46 9.05 -0.94 14.95
N LEU A 47 9.84 -1.97 14.63
CA LEU A 47 9.90 -3.21 15.42
C LEU A 47 10.40 -2.96 16.86
N SER A 48 11.26 -1.96 17.04
CA SER A 48 11.82 -1.54 18.33
C SER A 48 10.84 -0.75 19.21
N GLY A 49 9.70 -0.34 18.66
CA GLY A 49 8.72 0.54 19.32
C GLY A 49 9.08 2.02 19.31
N VAL A 50 10.19 2.42 18.65
CA VAL A 50 10.55 3.83 18.44
C VAL A 50 9.67 4.43 17.35
N VAL A 51 9.12 5.61 17.61
CA VAL A 51 8.39 6.41 16.62
C VAL A 51 9.41 7.14 15.73
N THR A 52 9.50 6.77 14.45
CA THR A 52 10.51 7.32 13.54
C THR A 52 9.95 8.21 12.43
N ARG A 53 8.66 8.08 12.11
CA ARG A 53 7.94 8.85 11.07
C ARG A 53 6.67 9.49 11.62
N ARG A 54 6.20 10.56 10.99
CA ARG A 54 4.92 11.22 11.35
C ARG A 54 3.71 10.31 11.13
N TYR A 55 3.86 9.25 10.35
CA TYR A 55 2.82 8.29 10.05
C TYR A 55 2.72 7.14 11.06
N HIS A 56 3.67 7.05 12.01
CA HIS A 56 3.61 6.03 13.07
C HIS A 56 2.52 6.36 14.08
N GLY A 57 1.79 5.32 14.48
CA GLY A 57 0.62 5.41 15.34
C GLY A 57 0.09 4.02 15.67
N PHE A 58 -0.34 3.82 16.92
CA PHE A 58 -1.11 2.62 17.29
C PHE A 58 -2.57 2.71 16.85
N LEU A 59 -3.07 3.92 16.57
CA LEU A 59 -4.37 4.11 15.92
C LEU A 59 -4.32 5.35 15.02
N VAL A 60 -4.29 5.12 13.71
CA VAL A 60 -4.57 6.10 12.67
C VAL A 60 -5.96 5.78 12.13
N ALA A 61 -6.97 6.54 12.56
CA ALA A 61 -8.36 6.27 12.25
C ALA A 61 -8.74 6.87 10.88
N ALA A 62 -9.41 6.10 10.02
CA ALA A 62 -10.03 6.64 8.81
C ALA A 62 -11.43 7.17 9.17
N LEU A 63 -11.56 8.49 9.16
CA LEU A 63 -12.75 9.21 9.59
C LEU A 63 -13.45 9.89 8.41
N PRO A 64 -14.78 10.10 8.49
CA PRO A 64 -15.54 10.78 7.44
C PRO A 64 -14.95 12.11 6.99
N ALA A 65 -15.14 12.44 5.71
CA ALA A 65 -14.72 13.72 5.16
C ALA A 65 -15.39 14.88 5.95
N PRO A 66 -14.63 15.91 6.36
CA PRO A 66 -13.31 16.30 5.82
C PRO A 66 -12.11 15.81 6.63
N LEU A 67 -12.28 14.98 7.68
CA LEU A 67 -11.17 14.58 8.55
C LEU A 67 -10.16 13.65 7.87
N GLY A 68 -10.63 12.65 7.11
CA GLY A 68 -9.75 11.65 6.48
C GLY A 68 -9.00 10.80 7.52
N ARG A 69 -7.76 10.41 7.23
CA ARG A 69 -6.90 9.65 8.16
C ARG A 69 -6.28 10.54 9.25
N MET A 70 -6.68 10.30 10.49
CA MET A 70 -6.26 11.04 11.69
C MET A 70 -5.43 10.17 12.64
N VAL A 71 -4.26 10.66 13.07
CA VAL A 71 -3.49 10.04 14.16
C VAL A 71 -4.24 10.28 15.47
N MET A 72 -4.77 9.22 16.08
CA MET A 72 -5.52 9.30 17.34
C MET A 72 -4.67 8.87 18.53
N LEU A 73 -3.90 7.79 18.36
CA LEU A 73 -2.97 7.28 19.37
C LEU A 73 -1.59 7.12 18.73
N THR A 74 -0.65 7.99 19.11
CA THR A 74 0.71 8.01 18.53
C THR A 74 1.54 6.84 19.04
N GLN A 75 1.59 6.66 20.36
CA GLN A 75 2.37 5.59 20.98
C GLN A 75 1.86 5.22 22.36
N VAL A 76 2.28 4.06 22.86
CA VAL A 76 2.13 3.66 24.26
C VAL A 76 3.52 3.42 24.83
N SER A 77 3.89 4.15 25.88
CA SER A 77 5.11 3.84 26.63
C SER A 77 4.84 2.64 27.53
N GLU A 78 5.66 1.61 27.35
CA GLU A 78 5.49 0.29 27.97
C GLU A 78 6.63 0.03 28.95
N GLU A 79 6.28 -0.20 30.22
CA GLU A 79 7.25 -0.47 31.27
C GLU A 79 6.84 -1.63 32.15
N VAL A 80 7.78 -2.53 32.40
CA VAL A 80 7.66 -3.67 33.33
C VAL A 80 8.48 -3.38 34.57
N ARG A 81 7.83 -3.39 35.73
CA ARG A 81 8.47 -3.25 37.04
C ARG A 81 8.51 -4.58 37.76
N LEU A 82 9.73 -5.05 38.02
CA LEU A 82 10.01 -6.29 38.75
C LEU A 82 9.88 -6.09 40.28
N ALA A 83 9.77 -7.20 41.03
CA ALA A 83 9.65 -7.18 42.49
C ALA A 83 10.80 -6.43 43.18
N GLY A 84 12.04 -6.57 42.67
CA GLY A 84 13.22 -5.85 43.16
C GLY A 84 13.26 -4.35 42.83
N GLY A 85 12.19 -3.79 42.25
CA GLY A 85 12.07 -2.37 41.95
C GLY A 85 12.67 -1.93 40.62
N LYS A 86 13.46 -2.79 39.95
CA LYS A 86 13.98 -2.55 38.60
C LYS A 86 12.83 -2.33 37.61
N VAL A 87 12.95 -1.27 36.81
CA VAL A 87 12.02 -0.94 35.73
C VAL A 87 12.71 -1.19 34.39
N VAL A 88 12.04 -1.93 33.52
CA VAL A 88 12.51 -2.26 32.17
C VAL A 88 11.50 -1.71 31.17
N ARG A 89 11.98 -1.00 30.15
CA ARG A 89 11.13 -0.54 29.04
C ARG A 89 11.01 -1.64 28.00
N LEU A 90 9.91 -1.68 27.27
CA LEU A 90 9.72 -2.57 26.12
C LEU A 90 9.81 -1.83 24.78
N ALA A 91 9.66 -0.50 24.82
CA ALA A 91 9.73 0.38 23.67
C ALA A 91 10.57 1.63 23.97
N GLY A 92 11.02 2.27 22.90
CA GLY A 92 11.92 3.43 22.94
C GLY A 92 11.31 4.75 22.55
N GLN A 93 12.05 5.82 22.82
CA GLN A 93 11.73 7.15 22.34
C GLN A 93 13.02 7.90 22.02
N GLU A 94 13.06 8.54 20.86
CA GLU A 94 14.11 9.50 20.52
C GLU A 94 13.64 10.92 20.90
N TYR A 95 14.50 11.65 21.61
CA TYR A 95 14.23 13.00 22.09
C TYR A 95 15.09 14.02 21.36
N PRO A 96 14.59 15.25 21.11
CA PRO A 96 15.40 16.28 20.47
C PRO A 96 16.67 16.59 21.26
N GLY A 97 17.83 16.45 20.60
CA GLY A 97 19.14 16.75 21.19
C GLY A 97 19.78 15.61 21.99
N ASP A 98 19.08 14.49 22.19
CA ASP A 98 19.60 13.31 22.86
C ASP A 98 19.76 12.14 21.88
N PRO A 99 20.94 11.50 21.79
CA PRO A 99 21.11 10.31 20.97
C PRO A 99 20.17 9.18 21.37
N LEU A 100 19.59 8.48 20.39
CA LEU A 100 18.79 7.27 20.63
C LEU A 100 19.66 6.20 21.30
N LYS A 101 19.24 5.73 22.47
CA LYS A 101 19.87 4.61 23.19
C LYS A 101 18.99 3.39 23.05
N LEU A 102 19.50 2.28 22.55
CA LEU A 102 18.71 1.06 22.29
C LEU A 102 18.78 0.03 23.44
N ASP A 103 18.90 0.50 24.68
CA ASP A 103 19.16 -0.35 25.85
C ASP A 103 18.05 -1.41 26.09
N TRP A 104 16.80 -1.11 25.75
CA TRP A 104 15.69 -2.06 25.91
C TRP A 104 15.67 -3.14 24.83
N VAL A 105 16.29 -2.91 23.67
CA VAL A 105 16.29 -3.89 22.57
C VAL A 105 16.93 -5.22 22.98
N GLY A 106 17.83 -5.20 23.97
CA GLY A 106 18.42 -6.41 24.54
C GLY A 106 17.41 -7.34 25.23
N THR A 107 16.21 -6.85 25.59
CA THR A 107 15.13 -7.69 26.14
C THR A 107 14.21 -8.24 25.07
N LEU A 108 14.19 -7.68 23.86
CA LEU A 108 13.39 -8.23 22.77
C LEU A 108 14.00 -9.57 22.34
N ALA A 109 13.26 -10.65 22.58
CA ALA A 109 13.68 -12.00 22.29
C ALA A 109 13.34 -12.40 20.85
N GLU A 110 12.15 -12.01 20.37
CA GLU A 110 11.61 -12.40 19.09
C GLU A 110 10.63 -11.34 18.57
N PHE A 111 10.60 -11.17 17.25
CA PHE A 111 9.52 -10.52 16.52
C PHE A 111 9.09 -11.44 15.38
N ARG A 112 7.79 -11.69 15.28
CA ARG A 112 7.20 -12.45 14.19
C ARG A 112 5.87 -11.85 13.74
N LEU A 113 5.48 -12.18 12.51
CA LEU A 113 4.10 -12.10 12.06
C LEU A 113 3.46 -13.48 12.19
N GLU A 114 2.49 -13.59 13.08
CA GLU A 114 1.66 -14.78 13.29
C GLU A 114 0.36 -14.59 12.49
N SER A 115 0.21 -15.29 11.37
CA SER A 115 -0.85 -15.03 10.39
C SER A 115 -0.94 -13.53 10.00
N GLY A 116 0.21 -12.86 9.85
CA GLY A 116 0.26 -11.43 9.50
C GLY A 116 -0.10 -10.48 10.65
N LEU A 117 -0.28 -10.96 11.88
CA LEU A 117 -0.42 -10.15 13.08
C LEU A 117 0.93 -10.04 13.80
N PRO A 118 1.37 -8.83 14.19
CA PRO A 118 2.67 -8.64 14.80
C PRO A 118 2.67 -9.13 16.26
N VAL A 119 3.67 -9.93 16.59
CA VAL A 119 3.91 -10.50 17.90
C VAL A 119 5.35 -10.24 18.33
N TRP A 120 5.51 -9.75 19.55
CA TRP A 120 6.81 -9.57 20.20
C TRP A 120 6.90 -10.49 21.41
N VAL A 121 8.05 -11.13 21.58
CA VAL A 121 8.39 -11.86 22.81
C VAL A 121 9.55 -11.15 23.48
N TYR A 122 9.43 -10.84 24.76
CA TYR A 122 10.46 -10.16 25.56
C TYR A 122 10.93 -11.05 26.70
N GLN A 123 12.24 -11.09 26.93
CA GLN A 123 12.87 -11.67 28.12
C GLN A 123 13.21 -10.55 29.12
N VAL A 124 12.48 -10.48 30.23
CA VAL A 124 12.63 -9.44 31.25
C VAL A 124 12.97 -10.06 32.61
N GLY A 125 14.26 -10.21 32.90
CA GLY A 125 14.69 -10.99 34.06
C GLY A 125 14.25 -12.45 33.89
N ASP A 126 13.56 -12.99 34.88
CA ASP A 126 13.03 -14.37 34.87
C ASP A 126 11.66 -14.50 34.18
N PHE A 127 11.13 -13.41 33.60
CA PHE A 127 9.83 -13.39 32.94
C PHE A 127 9.96 -13.41 31.42
N VAL A 128 9.11 -14.20 30.77
CA VAL A 128 8.85 -14.15 29.32
C VAL A 128 7.50 -13.47 29.10
N LEU A 129 7.51 -12.35 28.39
CA LEU A 129 6.32 -11.55 28.09
C LEU A 129 6.04 -11.57 26.59
N GLU A 130 4.82 -11.93 26.21
CA GLU A 130 4.32 -11.78 24.84
C GLU A 130 3.47 -10.51 24.71
N LYS A 131 3.69 -9.75 23.64
CA LYS A 131 2.86 -8.62 23.22
C LYS A 131 2.24 -8.93 21.87
N LYS A 132 0.93 -8.70 21.73
CA LYS A 132 0.21 -8.76 20.45
C LYS A 132 -0.55 -7.46 20.21
N ILE A 133 -0.67 -7.09 18.94
CA ILE A 133 -1.48 -5.95 18.49
C ILE A 133 -2.53 -6.45 17.49
N LEU A 134 -3.75 -5.98 17.64
CA LEU A 134 -4.85 -6.27 16.73
C LEU A 134 -5.60 -4.98 16.38
N LEU A 135 -5.91 -4.80 15.10
CA LEU A 135 -6.90 -3.85 14.61
C LEU A 135 -8.10 -4.66 14.12
N PRO A 136 -9.23 -4.69 14.85
CA PRO A 136 -10.41 -5.42 14.41
C PRO A 136 -10.90 -4.93 13.04
N HIS A 137 -11.21 -5.86 12.15
CA HIS A 137 -11.66 -5.54 10.81
C HIS A 137 -12.94 -4.68 10.85
N ARG A 138 -12.93 -3.59 10.07
CA ARG A 138 -13.97 -2.56 9.94
C ARG A 138 -14.22 -1.71 11.20
N GLN A 139 -13.24 -1.61 12.10
CA GLN A 139 -13.33 -0.73 13.27
C GLN A 139 -12.08 0.13 13.43
N ASN A 140 -12.25 1.40 13.76
CA ASN A 140 -11.16 2.28 14.19
C ASN A 140 -10.84 2.02 15.68
N THR A 141 -10.37 0.80 15.94
CA THR A 141 -10.08 0.25 17.26
C THR A 141 -8.73 -0.47 17.23
N VAL A 142 -7.93 -0.31 18.28
CA VAL A 142 -6.70 -1.10 18.50
C VAL A 142 -6.76 -1.82 19.83
N HIS A 143 -6.41 -3.11 19.84
CA HIS A 143 -6.24 -3.93 21.03
C HIS A 143 -4.74 -4.17 21.25
N LEU A 144 -4.26 -3.88 22.46
CA LEU A 144 -2.90 -4.16 22.90
C LEU A 144 -2.97 -5.19 24.01
N THR A 145 -2.44 -6.39 23.78
CA THR A 145 -2.46 -7.48 24.76
C THR A 145 -1.05 -7.86 25.17
N TYR A 146 -0.89 -8.16 26.46
CA TYR A 146 0.37 -8.49 27.11
C TYR A 146 0.16 -9.70 28.00
N ARG A 147 0.84 -10.81 27.70
CA ARG A 147 0.71 -12.07 28.44
C ARG A 147 2.04 -12.49 29.04
N ILE A 148 2.02 -12.89 30.31
CA ILE A 148 3.18 -13.54 30.94
C ILE A 148 3.14 -15.02 30.54
N LEU A 149 4.07 -15.44 29.69
CA LEU A 149 4.19 -16.84 29.27
C LEU A 149 4.88 -17.68 30.33
N GLU A 150 5.95 -17.15 30.92
CA GLU A 150 6.76 -17.83 31.94
C GLU A 150 7.24 -16.81 32.98
N GLY A 151 7.39 -17.25 34.24
CA GLY A 151 8.10 -16.48 35.27
C GLY A 151 7.47 -16.60 36.65
N THR A 152 8.28 -16.55 37.70
CA THR A 152 7.80 -16.75 39.08
C THR A 152 7.48 -15.44 39.79
N GLY A 153 6.28 -15.36 40.37
CA GLY A 153 5.81 -14.19 41.12
C GLY A 153 5.01 -13.24 40.25
N SER A 154 4.97 -11.95 40.63
CA SER A 154 4.21 -10.94 39.90
C SER A 154 5.07 -9.79 39.38
N VAL A 155 4.69 -9.28 38.21
CA VAL A 155 5.24 -8.07 37.61
C VAL A 155 4.18 -6.99 37.51
N ARG A 156 4.61 -5.74 37.56
CA ARG A 156 3.72 -4.60 37.30
C ARG A 156 3.96 -4.03 35.92
N LEU A 157 2.96 -4.13 35.05
CA LEU A 157 2.97 -3.51 33.73
C LEU A 157 2.34 -2.12 33.80
N ARG A 158 3.04 -1.13 33.25
CA ARG A 158 2.57 0.25 33.12
C ARG A 158 2.49 0.63 31.65
N LEU A 159 1.30 1.03 31.21
CA LEU A 159 0.99 1.46 29.85
C LEU A 159 0.58 2.92 29.85
N ARG A 160 1.42 3.81 29.30
CA ARG A 160 1.15 5.25 29.21
C ARG A 160 0.85 5.66 27.76
N PRO A 161 -0.42 5.94 27.40
CA PRO A 161 -0.76 6.37 26.05
C PRO A 161 -0.34 7.81 25.81
N PHE A 162 0.23 8.08 24.63
CA PHE A 162 0.55 9.41 24.13
C PHE A 162 -0.21 9.68 22.85
N MET A 163 -0.85 10.85 22.77
CA MET A 163 -1.70 11.25 21.66
C MET A 163 -1.35 12.65 21.16
N ASN A 164 -1.63 12.84 19.87
CA ASN A 164 -1.70 14.11 19.19
C ASN A 164 -2.72 13.94 18.05
N PHE A 165 -3.94 14.45 18.24
CA PHE A 165 -5.01 14.37 17.24
C PHE A 165 -4.70 15.31 16.09
N ARG A 166 -4.26 14.73 14.97
CA ARG A 166 -3.89 15.46 13.77
C ARG A 166 -4.14 14.64 12.51
N PRO A 167 -4.36 15.29 11.36
CA PRO A 167 -4.23 14.63 10.07
C PRO A 167 -2.85 13.96 9.98
N HIS A 168 -2.80 12.75 9.46
CA HIS A 168 -1.54 12.00 9.46
C HIS A 168 -0.45 12.60 8.56
N GLU A 169 -0.84 13.43 7.58
CA GLU A 169 0.06 14.19 6.70
C GLU A 169 0.47 15.56 7.25
N GLU A 170 -0.11 15.97 8.38
CA GLU A 170 0.13 17.29 8.95
C GLU A 170 1.62 17.45 9.34
N PRO A 171 2.24 18.62 9.07
CA PRO A 171 3.57 18.95 9.58
C PRO A 171 3.65 18.84 11.10
N LEU A 172 4.78 18.33 11.60
CA LEU A 172 4.94 17.98 13.01
C LEU A 172 5.17 19.19 13.94
N ASP A 173 5.55 20.33 13.38
CA ASP A 173 5.84 21.57 14.11
C ASP A 173 4.58 22.40 14.42
N ARG A 174 3.41 21.99 13.92
CA ARG A 174 2.15 22.66 14.22
C ARG A 174 1.79 22.53 15.70
N PRO A 175 1.30 23.62 16.33
CA PRO A 175 0.86 23.56 17.72
C PRO A 175 -0.28 22.56 17.91
N MET A 176 -0.21 21.77 18.98
CA MET A 176 -1.33 20.91 19.37
C MET A 176 -2.55 21.76 19.72
N ASN A 177 -3.75 21.31 19.34
CA ASN A 177 -5.00 21.85 19.85
C ASN A 177 -5.08 21.58 21.37
N ARG A 178 -5.15 22.64 22.18
CA ARG A 178 -5.09 22.57 23.64
C ARG A 178 -6.28 23.29 24.28
N PRO A 179 -6.75 22.82 25.46
CA PRO A 179 -6.46 21.54 26.11
C PRO A 179 -7.39 20.40 25.65
N TYR A 180 -6.93 19.14 25.74
CA TYR A 180 -7.83 18.00 25.66
C TYR A 180 -8.71 17.93 26.90
N ARG A 181 -10.00 17.62 26.70
CA ARG A 181 -10.91 17.30 27.80
C ARG A 181 -10.82 15.81 28.11
N VAL A 182 -10.61 15.49 29.38
CA VAL A 182 -10.54 14.11 29.88
C VAL A 182 -11.81 13.81 30.67
N VAL A 183 -12.57 12.82 30.24
CA VAL A 183 -13.74 12.31 30.97
C VAL A 183 -13.42 10.90 31.43
N ALA A 184 -13.37 10.68 32.74
CA ALA A 184 -13.15 9.36 33.31
C ALA A 184 -14.40 8.88 34.07
N SER A 185 -14.81 7.65 33.80
CA SER A 185 -15.95 6.99 34.46
C SER A 185 -15.55 5.56 34.78
N GLY A 186 -15.34 5.26 36.06
CA GLY A 186 -14.77 3.97 36.46
C GLY A 186 -13.34 3.80 35.92
N ASP A 187 -13.13 2.76 35.13
CA ASP A 187 -11.86 2.43 34.45
C ASP A 187 -11.81 2.90 32.98
N GLN A 188 -12.90 3.50 32.49
CA GLN A 188 -13.00 4.06 31.16
C GLN A 188 -12.55 5.52 31.13
N VAL A 189 -11.87 5.90 30.05
CA VAL A 189 -11.48 7.29 29.78
C VAL A 189 -11.80 7.69 28.35
N GLU A 190 -12.37 8.88 28.18
CA GLU A 190 -12.57 9.54 26.90
C GLU A 190 -11.68 10.78 26.83
N ILE A 191 -10.97 10.94 25.71
CA ILE A 191 -10.15 12.10 25.39
C ILE A 191 -10.80 12.84 24.22
N GLU A 192 -11.24 14.07 24.46
CA GLU A 192 -11.92 14.91 23.48
C GLU A 192 -11.06 16.10 23.11
N SER A 193 -10.95 16.41 21.82
CA SER A 193 -10.36 17.67 21.34
C SER A 193 -11.39 18.79 21.47
N GLN A 194 -11.00 19.90 22.10
CA GLN A 194 -11.79 21.13 22.05
C GLN A 194 -11.50 21.82 20.71
N SER A 195 -12.49 21.93 19.83
CA SER A 195 -12.38 22.75 18.63
C SER A 195 -12.74 24.19 19.01
N GLU A 196 -11.77 25.12 18.96
CA GLU A 196 -12.01 26.56 19.20
C GLU A 196 -12.45 27.32 17.95
N SER A 197 -12.41 26.70 16.76
CA SER A 197 -12.76 27.35 15.50
C SER A 197 -14.20 27.02 15.09
N ASP A 198 -15.07 28.03 15.07
CA ASP A 198 -16.40 27.99 14.46
C ASP A 198 -16.30 27.42 13.03
N GLY A 199 -16.70 26.16 12.84
CA GLY A 199 -16.80 25.49 11.54
C GLY A 199 -15.87 24.30 11.28
N ALA A 200 -14.91 23.98 12.16
CA ALA A 200 -14.14 22.73 12.03
C ALA A 200 -14.91 21.55 12.64
N GLU A 201 -15.14 20.49 11.87
CA GLU A 201 -15.80 19.27 12.35
C GLU A 201 -15.03 18.67 13.54
N ALA A 202 -15.74 18.36 14.62
CA ALA A 202 -15.13 17.85 15.83
C ALA A 202 -14.60 16.43 15.60
N CYS A 203 -13.30 16.23 15.88
CA CYS A 203 -12.69 14.90 15.87
C CYS A 203 -13.38 14.02 16.94
N PRO A 204 -13.72 12.75 16.63
CA PRO A 204 -14.33 11.85 17.61
C PRO A 204 -13.42 11.64 18.82
N ALA A 205 -14.04 11.40 19.98
CA ALA A 205 -13.31 11.11 21.20
C ALA A 205 -12.47 9.82 21.07
N LEU A 206 -11.26 9.83 21.60
CA LEU A 206 -10.47 8.61 21.80
C LEU A 206 -10.91 7.97 23.12
N ARG A 207 -11.51 6.79 23.04
CA ARG A 207 -11.97 5.99 24.18
C ARG A 207 -10.94 4.93 24.52
N MET A 208 -10.60 4.80 25.80
CA MET A 208 -9.65 3.80 26.28
C MET A 208 -10.13 3.15 27.58
N PHE A 209 -9.82 1.87 27.76
CA PHE A 209 -10.14 1.14 28.99
C PHE A 209 -9.28 -0.14 29.11
N PRO A 210 -9.04 -0.64 30.35
CA PRO A 210 -8.35 -1.89 30.58
C PRO A 210 -9.29 -3.07 30.28
N ALA A 211 -9.27 -3.56 29.04
CA ALA A 211 -10.22 -4.55 28.56
C ALA A 211 -9.94 -5.99 29.06
N MET A 212 -8.72 -6.28 29.53
CA MET A 212 -8.38 -7.58 30.13
C MET A 212 -7.45 -7.39 31.32
N GLY A 213 -7.63 -8.25 32.33
CA GLY A 213 -6.91 -8.18 33.60
C GLY A 213 -7.41 -7.03 34.50
N SER A 214 -7.14 -7.10 35.80
CA SER A 214 -7.54 -6.06 36.76
C SER A 214 -6.63 -4.83 36.66
N GLY A 215 -6.84 -4.03 35.61
CA GLY A 215 -6.14 -2.78 35.37
C GLY A 215 -6.71 -1.61 36.19
N ALA A 216 -5.84 -0.67 36.57
CA ALA A 216 -6.26 0.59 37.19
C ALA A 216 -5.81 1.77 36.34
N LEU A 217 -6.74 2.69 36.05
CA LEU A 217 -6.43 3.99 35.46
C LEU A 217 -5.85 4.93 36.53
N VAL A 218 -4.73 5.57 36.22
CA VAL A 218 -4.09 6.59 37.05
C VAL A 218 -3.93 7.86 36.23
N LEU A 219 -4.68 8.90 36.58
CA LEU A 219 -4.54 10.25 36.01
C LEU A 219 -3.55 11.05 36.87
N ASP A 220 -2.53 11.64 36.24
CA ASP A 220 -1.44 12.34 36.94
C ASP A 220 -1.36 13.84 36.62
N GLY A 221 -2.45 14.42 36.11
CA GLY A 221 -2.53 15.82 35.69
C GLY A 221 -2.08 16.07 34.25
N GLY A 222 -1.57 15.02 33.60
CA GLY A 222 -1.15 15.03 32.21
C GLY A 222 0.15 15.78 31.95
N SER A 223 0.82 15.42 30.86
CA SER A 223 2.12 16.02 30.51
C SER A 223 2.36 16.02 29.00
N PHE A 224 3.16 16.98 28.55
CA PHE A 224 3.64 17.05 27.17
C PHE A 224 5.04 16.46 27.08
N ARG A 225 5.35 15.86 25.93
CA ARG A 225 6.71 15.43 25.58
C ARG A 225 6.97 15.72 24.12
N ASP A 226 8.18 16.16 23.83
CA ASP A 226 8.65 16.30 22.45
C ASP A 226 9.31 15.00 21.98
N ILE A 227 9.08 14.69 20.71
CA ILE A 227 9.59 13.52 20.01
C ILE A 227 10.42 13.99 18.83
N PHE A 228 11.54 13.30 18.58
CA PHE A 228 12.28 13.43 17.34
C PHE A 228 11.95 12.28 16.38
N TYR A 229 11.59 12.63 15.15
CA TYR A 229 11.21 11.72 14.08
C TYR A 229 12.35 11.61 13.07
N ARG A 230 13.30 10.69 13.34
CA ARG A 230 14.55 10.58 12.57
C ARG A 230 14.36 10.41 11.07
N VAL A 231 13.31 9.72 10.64
CA VAL A 231 13.08 9.51 9.21
C VAL A 231 12.57 10.79 8.55
N GLU A 232 11.69 11.55 9.21
CA GLU A 232 11.27 12.87 8.70
C GLU A 232 12.47 13.82 8.59
N PHE A 233 13.39 13.78 9.56
CA PHE A 233 14.64 14.54 9.50
C PHE A 233 15.49 14.16 8.27
N SER A 234 15.66 12.86 8.02
CA SER A 234 16.42 12.36 6.87
C SER A 234 15.79 12.74 5.52
N ARG A 235 14.47 12.99 5.50
CA ARG A 235 13.69 13.39 4.31
C ARG A 235 13.60 14.91 4.13
N GLY A 236 14.26 15.68 5.00
CA GLY A 236 14.26 17.14 4.97
C GLY A 236 12.97 17.79 5.49
N TYR A 237 12.12 17.07 6.22
CA TYR A 237 10.89 17.61 6.82
C TYR A 237 11.09 18.06 8.27
N GLU A 238 10.09 18.76 8.80
CA GLU A 238 9.98 19.05 10.22
C GLU A 238 9.93 17.74 11.01
N ALA A 239 10.94 17.53 11.86
CA ALA A 239 11.17 16.26 12.53
C ALA A 239 10.92 16.30 14.04
N ARG A 240 10.35 17.40 14.55
CA ARG A 240 10.05 17.57 15.97
C ARG A 240 8.56 17.74 16.13
N GLY A 241 7.95 16.92 16.98
CA GLY A 241 6.53 17.03 17.29
C GLY A 241 6.25 16.78 18.76
N THR A 242 5.24 17.45 19.28
CA THR A 242 4.79 17.29 20.67
C THR A 242 3.67 16.26 20.74
N VAL A 243 3.70 15.43 21.79
CA VAL A 243 2.61 14.53 22.18
C VAL A 243 2.17 14.82 23.60
N TRP A 244 0.94 14.46 23.93
CA TRP A 244 0.37 14.64 25.26
C TRP A 244 -0.14 13.31 25.84
N THR A 245 -0.16 13.19 27.16
CA THR A 245 -0.68 12.02 27.88
C THR A 245 -1.54 12.45 29.07
N PRO A 246 -2.66 11.76 29.36
CA PRO A 246 -3.50 12.02 30.54
C PRO A 246 -3.00 11.33 31.84
N GLY A 247 -2.13 10.32 31.70
CA GLY A 247 -1.81 9.40 32.79
C GLY A 247 -1.39 8.03 32.28
N TYR A 248 -1.68 6.96 33.02
CA TYR A 248 -1.32 5.60 32.62
C TYR A 248 -2.27 4.54 33.19
N PHE A 249 -2.30 3.38 32.53
CA PHE A 249 -2.93 2.17 33.03
C PHE A 249 -1.88 1.28 33.71
N ARG A 250 -2.26 0.66 34.82
CA ARG A 250 -1.39 -0.22 35.60
C ARG A 250 -2.04 -1.58 35.81
N PHE A 251 -1.29 -2.63 35.52
CA PHE A 251 -1.68 -4.02 35.72
C PHE A 251 -0.67 -4.71 36.64
N THR A 252 -1.13 -5.71 37.37
CA THR A 252 -0.27 -6.67 38.09
C THR A 252 -0.55 -8.03 37.46
N LEU A 253 0.49 -8.69 36.95
CA LEU A 253 0.38 -9.94 36.22
C LEU A 253 1.27 -11.02 36.83
N GLU A 254 0.74 -12.23 36.90
CA GLU A 254 1.43 -13.48 37.20
C GLU A 254 1.48 -14.37 35.95
N GLU A 255 2.21 -15.49 36.02
CA GLU A 255 2.29 -16.47 34.94
C GLU A 255 0.90 -16.88 34.42
N GLY A 256 0.74 -16.90 33.09
CA GLY A 256 -0.50 -17.24 32.41
C GLY A 256 -1.54 -16.11 32.36
N GLN A 257 -1.34 -14.99 33.06
CA GLN A 257 -2.27 -13.86 33.05
C GLN A 257 -2.02 -12.90 31.88
N THR A 258 -3.09 -12.23 31.45
CA THR A 258 -3.09 -11.28 30.33
C THR A 258 -3.61 -9.91 30.77
N ALA A 259 -2.91 -8.85 30.41
CA ALA A 259 -3.40 -7.48 30.43
C ALA A 259 -3.81 -7.04 29.01
N GLY A 260 -4.91 -6.30 28.91
CA GLY A 260 -5.42 -5.77 27.65
C GLY A 260 -5.74 -4.29 27.78
N LEU A 261 -5.24 -3.46 26.85
CA LEU A 261 -5.65 -2.07 26.68
C LEU A 261 -6.31 -1.93 25.31
N VAL A 262 -7.53 -1.41 25.29
CA VAL A 262 -8.23 -1.07 24.05
C VAL A 262 -8.25 0.45 23.91
N ALA A 263 -8.02 0.94 22.69
CA ALA A 263 -8.17 2.33 22.31
C ALA A 263 -9.00 2.43 21.01
N SER A 264 -10.00 3.30 20.96
CA SER A 264 -10.95 3.32 19.84
C SER A 264 -11.60 4.69 19.64
N THR A 265 -12.02 5.00 18.41
CA THR A 265 -12.92 6.13 18.11
C THR A 265 -14.38 5.72 17.98
N GLU A 266 -14.68 4.42 18.06
CA GLU A 266 -16.04 3.88 17.96
C GLU A 266 -16.88 4.21 19.21
N ALA A 267 -18.20 4.01 19.15
CA ALA A 267 -19.07 4.16 20.32
C ALA A 267 -18.87 3.01 21.32
N TRP A 268 -19.11 3.25 22.62
CA TRP A 268 -18.97 2.23 23.67
C TRP A 268 -19.74 0.93 23.38
N ASP A 269 -20.97 1.03 22.84
CA ASP A 269 -21.77 -0.15 22.49
C ASP A 269 -21.08 -1.01 21.42
N THR A 270 -20.32 -0.40 20.50
CA THR A 270 -19.52 -1.12 19.49
C THR A 270 -18.26 -1.71 20.11
N ILE A 271 -17.53 -0.91 20.90
CA ILE A 271 -16.28 -1.32 21.54
C ILE A 271 -16.49 -2.49 22.51
N LEU A 272 -17.59 -2.47 23.26
CA LEU A 272 -17.92 -3.47 24.28
C LEU A 272 -18.73 -4.65 23.72
N ALA A 273 -19.10 -4.62 22.43
CA ALA A 273 -19.89 -5.69 21.81
C ALA A 273 -19.17 -7.04 21.79
N LEU A 274 -17.84 -7.03 21.65
CA LEU A 274 -17.03 -8.24 21.56
C LEU A 274 -15.82 -8.15 22.49
N HIS A 275 -15.67 -9.14 23.37
CA HIS A 275 -14.52 -9.25 24.26
C HIS A 275 -13.22 -9.38 23.44
N PRO A 276 -12.09 -8.78 23.86
CA PRO A 276 -10.85 -8.78 23.08
C PRO A 276 -10.32 -10.16 22.65
N GLU A 277 -10.49 -11.19 23.48
CA GLU A 277 -10.11 -12.57 23.13
C GLU A 277 -10.90 -13.08 21.93
N HIS A 278 -12.23 -12.92 21.94
CA HIS A 278 -13.07 -13.32 20.81
C HIS A 278 -12.83 -12.45 19.57
N ALA A 279 -12.46 -11.17 19.74
CA ALA A 279 -12.06 -10.32 18.61
C ALA A 279 -10.79 -10.83 17.94
N PHE A 280 -9.83 -11.34 18.72
CA PHE A 280 -8.61 -11.95 18.20
C PHE A 280 -8.88 -13.26 17.47
N GLU A 281 -9.69 -14.15 18.05
CA GLU A 281 -10.13 -15.40 17.42
C GLU A 281 -10.87 -15.14 16.10
N ALA A 282 -11.78 -14.17 16.08
CA ALA A 282 -12.53 -13.79 14.88
C ALA A 282 -11.61 -13.27 13.76
N GLU A 283 -10.58 -12.50 14.09
CA GLU A 283 -9.61 -12.01 13.10
C GLU A 283 -8.72 -13.12 12.56
N LEU A 284 -8.24 -14.05 13.41
CA LEU A 284 -7.50 -15.22 12.97
C LEU A 284 -8.34 -16.09 12.01
N GLU A 285 -9.60 -16.32 12.37
CA GLU A 285 -10.53 -17.06 11.53
C GLU A 285 -10.79 -16.36 10.18
N ARG A 286 -10.92 -15.03 10.18
CA ARG A 286 -11.06 -14.24 8.94
C ARG A 286 -9.82 -14.43 8.05
N ARG A 287 -8.62 -14.33 8.61
CA ARG A 287 -7.35 -14.49 7.88
C ARG A 287 -7.15 -15.91 7.35
N ARG A 288 -7.54 -16.92 8.12
CA ARG A 288 -7.59 -18.31 7.64
C ARG A 288 -8.50 -18.45 6.42
N ARG A 289 -9.70 -17.86 6.45
CA ARG A 289 -10.63 -17.86 5.30
C ARG A 289 -10.07 -17.15 4.08
N LEU A 290 -9.30 -16.08 4.24
CA LEU A 290 -8.60 -15.42 3.12
C LEU A 290 -7.62 -16.38 2.44
N LEU A 291 -6.80 -17.09 3.22
CA LEU A 291 -5.87 -18.08 2.71
C LEU A 291 -6.60 -19.25 2.04
N GLU A 292 -7.70 -19.72 2.61
CA GLU A 292 -8.51 -20.80 2.04
C GLU A 292 -9.23 -20.42 0.75
N ALA A 293 -9.61 -19.15 0.60
CA ALA A 293 -10.22 -18.62 -0.62
C ALA A 293 -9.20 -18.48 -1.76
N ALA A 294 -7.93 -18.21 -1.44
CA ALA A 294 -6.87 -18.07 -2.43
C ALA A 294 -6.64 -19.35 -3.25
N THR A 295 -6.03 -19.20 -4.42
CA THR A 295 -5.58 -20.34 -5.23
C THR A 295 -4.68 -21.28 -4.41
N PRO A 296 -4.70 -22.61 -4.61
CA PRO A 296 -3.94 -23.56 -3.79
C PRO A 296 -2.45 -23.24 -3.66
N GLU A 297 -1.84 -22.75 -4.75
CA GLU A 297 -0.43 -22.35 -4.84
C GLU A 297 -0.12 -21.13 -3.95
N ALA A 298 -1.13 -20.30 -3.64
CA ALA A 298 -1.00 -19.11 -2.81
C ALA A 298 -1.16 -19.38 -1.31
N ARG A 299 -1.37 -20.63 -0.88
CA ARG A 299 -1.70 -20.98 0.52
C ARG A 299 -0.50 -21.34 1.37
N GLN A 300 0.72 -21.21 0.84
CA GLN A 300 1.95 -21.57 1.55
C GLN A 300 3.12 -20.63 1.25
N GLY A 301 4.11 -20.65 2.15
CA GLY A 301 5.36 -19.92 1.98
C GLY A 301 5.18 -18.40 1.81
N PRO A 302 6.04 -17.74 1.01
CA PRO A 302 5.95 -16.30 0.72
C PRO A 302 4.63 -15.89 0.07
N ALA A 303 4.01 -16.75 -0.74
CA ALA A 303 2.75 -16.44 -1.40
C ALA A 303 1.60 -16.28 -0.38
N ALA A 304 1.54 -17.11 0.66
CA ALA A 304 0.57 -16.95 1.74
C ALA A 304 0.75 -15.63 2.51
N GLN A 305 1.99 -15.21 2.76
CA GLN A 305 2.27 -13.90 3.35
C GLN A 305 1.77 -12.77 2.45
N LEU A 306 1.96 -12.88 1.14
CA LEU A 306 1.46 -11.90 0.17
C LEU A 306 -0.07 -11.90 0.05
N VAL A 307 -0.76 -13.02 0.25
CA VAL A 307 -2.24 -13.05 0.36
C VAL A 307 -2.71 -12.21 1.56
N LEU A 308 -2.04 -12.35 2.71
CA LEU A 308 -2.35 -11.55 3.90
C LEU A 308 -1.96 -10.08 3.72
N ALA A 309 -0.87 -9.79 3.01
CA ALA A 309 -0.49 -8.42 2.64
C ALA A 309 -1.50 -7.80 1.68
N ALA A 310 -2.01 -8.56 0.71
CA ALA A 310 -2.99 -8.10 -0.25
C ALA A 310 -4.31 -7.67 0.43
N ASP A 311 -4.67 -8.27 1.56
CA ASP A 311 -5.82 -7.86 2.37
C ASP A 311 -5.68 -6.43 2.90
N GLN A 312 -4.45 -5.98 3.16
CA GLN A 312 -4.22 -4.69 3.80
C GLN A 312 -4.68 -3.50 2.94
N PHE A 313 -4.70 -3.66 1.61
CA PHE A 313 -4.99 -2.58 0.65
C PHE A 313 -6.46 -2.53 0.22
N VAL A 314 -7.20 -3.64 0.30
CA VAL A 314 -8.61 -3.70 -0.12
C VAL A 314 -9.48 -3.16 1.01
N ILE A 315 -10.16 -2.05 0.76
CA ILE A 315 -10.93 -1.35 1.78
C ILE A 315 -12.39 -1.15 1.39
N ALA A 316 -13.23 -1.02 2.41
CA ALA A 316 -14.57 -0.46 2.34
C ALA A 316 -14.54 0.93 2.99
N PRO A 317 -14.30 2.01 2.21
CA PRO A 317 -14.14 3.35 2.77
C PRO A 317 -15.36 3.77 3.58
N THR A 318 -15.12 4.35 4.75
CA THR A 318 -16.15 4.99 5.57
C THR A 318 -16.31 6.48 5.26
N THR A 319 -15.46 7.02 4.38
CA THR A 319 -15.34 8.46 4.14
C THR A 319 -16.35 9.02 3.14
N ARG A 320 -16.92 8.17 2.27
CA ARG A 320 -17.81 8.56 1.16
C ARG A 320 -19.23 8.03 1.32
N ILE A 321 -19.95 8.55 2.32
CA ILE A 321 -21.29 8.07 2.73
C ILE A 321 -22.29 8.01 1.56
N ALA A 322 -22.31 9.00 0.68
CA ALA A 322 -23.22 9.04 -0.47
C ALA A 322 -22.96 7.90 -1.47
N ASP A 323 -21.69 7.54 -1.67
CA ASP A 323 -21.29 6.46 -2.58
C ASP A 323 -21.66 5.08 -2.00
N ILE A 324 -21.44 4.91 -0.69
CA ILE A 324 -21.87 3.73 0.05
C ILE A 324 -23.39 3.54 -0.07
N ALA A 325 -24.17 4.60 0.18
CA ALA A 325 -25.63 4.53 0.09
C ALA A 325 -26.11 4.16 -1.32
N ARG A 326 -25.46 4.70 -2.37
CA ARG A 326 -25.76 4.35 -3.77
C ARG A 326 -25.43 2.90 -4.10
N ALA A 327 -24.26 2.42 -3.68
CA ALA A 327 -23.86 1.02 -3.88
C ALA A 327 -24.86 0.07 -3.20
N GLN A 328 -25.18 0.31 -1.93
CA GLN A 328 -26.14 -0.49 -1.16
C GLN A 328 -27.53 -0.53 -1.83
N ALA A 329 -28.02 0.62 -2.32
CA ALA A 329 -29.30 0.68 -3.03
C ALA A 329 -29.32 -0.13 -4.34
N ALA A 330 -28.16 -0.34 -4.97
CA ALA A 330 -28.00 -1.17 -6.16
C ALA A 330 -27.77 -2.67 -5.84
N GLY A 331 -27.74 -3.05 -4.55
CA GLY A 331 -27.33 -4.39 -4.11
C GLY A 331 -25.84 -4.66 -4.33
N ASP A 332 -25.03 -3.60 -4.27
CA ASP A 332 -23.59 -3.59 -4.50
C ASP A 332 -22.84 -3.14 -3.23
N GLU A 333 -21.52 -3.33 -3.17
CA GLU A 333 -20.68 -2.74 -2.13
C GLU A 333 -19.72 -1.70 -2.69
N PHE A 334 -19.46 -0.65 -1.91
CA PHE A 334 -18.43 0.32 -2.23
C PHE A 334 -17.07 -0.19 -1.75
N ARG A 335 -16.20 -0.56 -2.70
CA ARG A 335 -14.85 -1.08 -2.45
C ARG A 335 -13.84 -0.32 -3.29
N THR A 336 -12.66 -0.10 -2.73
CA THR A 336 -11.52 0.52 -3.41
C THR A 336 -10.20 -0.03 -2.86
N VAL A 337 -9.09 0.42 -3.42
CA VAL A 337 -7.73 -0.01 -3.05
C VAL A 337 -6.92 1.19 -2.60
N ILE A 338 -6.31 1.13 -1.41
CA ILE A 338 -5.26 2.07 -1.01
C ILE A 338 -3.99 1.71 -1.78
N ALA A 339 -3.42 2.65 -2.54
CA ALA A 339 -2.26 2.39 -3.40
C ALA A 339 -1.00 2.03 -2.58
N GLY A 340 -0.87 2.58 -1.39
CA GLY A 340 0.15 2.15 -0.43
C GLY A 340 0.18 2.94 0.86
N TYR A 341 0.82 2.32 1.84
CA TYR A 341 0.95 2.88 3.18
C TYR A 341 2.38 3.43 3.39
N HIS A 342 2.50 4.64 3.93
CA HIS A 342 1.45 5.31 4.72
C HIS A 342 0.65 6.42 4.04
N TRP A 343 1.13 6.98 2.93
CA TRP A 343 0.68 8.30 2.45
C TRP A 343 -0.20 8.27 1.20
N PHE A 344 -0.34 7.16 0.48
CA PHE A 344 -1.27 7.15 -0.65
C PHE A 344 -2.71 6.91 -0.21
N THR A 345 -3.63 7.40 -1.04
CA THR A 345 -5.09 7.17 -0.97
C THR A 345 -5.49 6.13 -2.01
N ASP A 346 -6.73 6.13 -2.50
CA ASP A 346 -7.14 5.32 -3.64
C ASP A 346 -6.79 5.97 -4.98
N TRP A 347 -5.93 5.26 -5.73
CA TRP A 347 -5.45 5.67 -7.05
C TRP A 347 -5.99 4.71 -8.11
N GLY A 348 -6.65 5.24 -9.13
CA GLY A 348 -7.27 4.44 -10.19
C GLY A 348 -6.26 3.61 -10.95
N ARG A 349 -5.09 4.18 -11.29
CA ARG A 349 -4.01 3.46 -11.96
C ARG A 349 -3.55 2.25 -11.14
N ASP A 350 -3.10 2.48 -9.91
CA ASP A 350 -2.63 1.43 -9.00
C ASP A 350 -3.70 0.38 -8.75
N THR A 351 -4.96 0.80 -8.57
CA THR A 351 -6.08 -0.11 -8.39
C THR A 351 -6.23 -1.07 -9.58
N MET A 352 -6.20 -0.55 -10.81
CA MET A 352 -6.40 -1.38 -12.01
C MET A 352 -5.22 -2.29 -12.30
N ILE A 353 -3.99 -1.84 -12.06
CA ILE A 353 -2.79 -2.68 -12.16
C ILE A 353 -2.82 -3.79 -11.10
N SER A 354 -3.22 -3.45 -9.87
CA SER A 354 -3.16 -4.37 -8.73
C SER A 354 -4.35 -5.34 -8.66
N LEU A 355 -5.44 -5.08 -9.40
CA LEU A 355 -6.73 -5.77 -9.23
C LEU A 355 -6.58 -7.29 -9.25
N GLU A 356 -5.86 -7.83 -10.24
CA GLU A 356 -5.69 -9.28 -10.40
C GLU A 356 -4.99 -9.90 -9.19
N GLY A 357 -3.80 -9.39 -8.85
CA GLY A 357 -3.00 -9.93 -7.76
C GLY A 357 -3.66 -9.75 -6.40
N LEU A 358 -4.32 -8.60 -6.17
CA LEU A 358 -4.99 -8.34 -4.90
C LEU A 358 -6.28 -9.15 -4.73
N THR A 359 -7.06 -9.37 -5.79
CA THR A 359 -8.42 -9.89 -5.63
C THR A 359 -8.66 -11.23 -6.31
N LEU A 360 -8.19 -11.43 -7.54
CA LEU A 360 -8.51 -12.64 -8.31
C LEU A 360 -7.69 -13.83 -7.81
N VAL A 361 -6.37 -13.66 -7.69
CA VAL A 361 -5.45 -14.71 -7.22
C VAL A 361 -5.74 -15.12 -5.77
N THR A 362 -6.28 -14.20 -4.98
CA THR A 362 -6.70 -14.43 -3.59
C THR A 362 -8.14 -14.94 -3.46
N GLY A 363 -8.85 -15.21 -4.56
CA GLY A 363 -10.22 -15.73 -4.54
C GLY A 363 -11.32 -14.71 -4.17
N ARG A 364 -10.99 -13.43 -4.08
CA ARG A 364 -11.87 -12.30 -3.72
C ARG A 364 -12.56 -11.71 -4.96
N VAL A 365 -13.14 -12.59 -5.77
CA VAL A 365 -13.71 -12.24 -7.09
C VAL A 365 -14.88 -11.26 -6.96
N GLU A 366 -15.69 -11.37 -5.92
CA GLU A 366 -16.81 -10.44 -5.69
C GLU A 366 -16.31 -9.01 -5.44
N GLU A 367 -15.28 -8.84 -4.60
CA GLU A 367 -14.65 -7.55 -4.33
C GLU A 367 -14.05 -6.93 -5.60
N ALA A 368 -13.47 -7.74 -6.49
CA ALA A 368 -12.99 -7.27 -7.79
C ALA A 368 -14.11 -6.63 -8.63
N GLY A 369 -15.29 -7.28 -8.66
CA GLY A 369 -16.47 -6.75 -9.34
C GLY A 369 -16.98 -5.46 -8.71
N TYR A 370 -16.98 -5.38 -7.36
CA TYR A 370 -17.34 -4.17 -6.61
C TYR A 370 -16.43 -2.98 -6.95
N ILE A 371 -15.12 -3.19 -7.00
CA ILE A 371 -14.14 -2.18 -7.38
C ILE A 371 -14.39 -1.68 -8.81
N LEU A 372 -14.51 -2.59 -9.77
CA LEU A 372 -14.72 -2.23 -11.18
C LEU A 372 -16.00 -1.43 -11.41
N ARG A 373 -17.11 -1.83 -10.78
CA ARG A 373 -18.38 -1.11 -10.85
C ARG A 373 -18.34 0.22 -10.11
N THR A 374 -17.61 0.30 -8.99
CA THR A 374 -17.38 1.55 -8.26
C THR A 374 -16.69 2.58 -9.14
N PHE A 375 -15.54 2.23 -9.74
CA PHE A 375 -14.82 3.15 -10.63
C PHE A 375 -15.64 3.53 -11.87
N ALA A 376 -16.49 2.63 -12.39
CA ALA A 376 -17.37 2.94 -13.51
C ALA A 376 -18.35 4.10 -13.22
N GLN A 377 -18.72 4.34 -11.96
CA GLN A 377 -19.61 5.43 -11.58
C GLN A 377 -18.93 6.80 -11.69
N TYR A 378 -17.60 6.83 -11.66
CA TYR A 378 -16.80 8.04 -11.76
C TYR A 378 -16.26 8.29 -13.17
N ILE A 379 -16.64 7.51 -14.18
CA ILE A 379 -16.23 7.82 -15.56
C ILE A 379 -16.78 9.20 -15.95
N ARG A 380 -15.89 10.12 -16.35
CA ARG A 380 -16.22 11.46 -16.83
C ARG A 380 -15.35 11.79 -18.03
N ASP A 381 -15.94 12.32 -19.10
CA ASP A 381 -15.25 12.72 -20.33
C ASP A 381 -14.33 11.62 -20.90
N GLY A 382 -14.75 10.36 -20.80
CA GLY A 382 -13.97 9.20 -21.24
C GLY A 382 -12.80 8.82 -20.33
N LEU A 383 -12.72 9.33 -19.09
CA LEU A 383 -11.63 9.04 -18.15
C LEU A 383 -12.16 8.50 -16.81
N ILE A 384 -11.45 7.54 -16.21
CA ILE A 384 -11.58 7.23 -14.78
C ILE A 384 -10.73 8.19 -13.94
N PRO A 385 -11.04 8.42 -12.65
CA PRO A 385 -10.20 9.23 -11.79
C PRO A 385 -8.82 8.59 -11.58
N ASN A 386 -7.78 9.43 -11.59
CA ASN A 386 -6.41 9.07 -11.23
C ASN A 386 -6.26 8.79 -9.73
N MET A 387 -6.81 9.68 -8.90
CA MET A 387 -6.75 9.57 -7.46
C MET A 387 -7.93 10.28 -6.82
N PHE A 388 -8.24 9.93 -5.57
CA PHE A 388 -9.10 10.73 -4.73
C PHE A 388 -8.30 11.28 -3.55
N PRO A 389 -8.22 12.61 -3.36
CA PRO A 389 -7.42 13.19 -2.29
C PRO A 389 -7.94 12.85 -0.88
N GLU A 390 -7.06 12.93 0.10
CA GLU A 390 -7.38 12.70 1.51
C GLU A 390 -8.41 13.72 2.00
N GLY A 391 -9.46 13.25 2.69
CA GLY A 391 -10.54 14.12 3.18
C GLY A 391 -11.44 14.73 2.10
N GLU A 392 -11.18 14.48 0.80
CA GLU A 392 -11.99 14.99 -0.31
C GLU A 392 -13.01 13.97 -0.84
N ARG A 393 -14.04 14.49 -1.53
CA ARG A 393 -15.13 13.68 -2.10
C ARG A 393 -14.99 13.44 -3.60
N ASP A 394 -14.33 14.35 -4.32
CA ASP A 394 -14.19 14.29 -5.77
C ASP A 394 -12.85 13.67 -6.18
N GLY A 395 -12.86 12.90 -7.27
CA GLY A 395 -11.65 12.38 -7.88
C GLY A 395 -10.98 13.39 -8.81
N LEU A 396 -9.66 13.28 -8.95
CA LEU A 396 -8.85 14.04 -9.90
C LEU A 396 -8.60 13.20 -11.17
N TYR A 397 -8.70 13.79 -12.36
CA TYR A 397 -8.71 13.08 -13.65
C TYR A 397 -7.45 13.31 -14.50
N HIS A 398 -6.31 13.64 -13.90
CA HIS A 398 -5.06 13.93 -14.60
C HIS A 398 -4.26 12.64 -14.92
N THR A 399 -4.85 11.75 -15.70
CA THR A 399 -4.24 10.46 -16.10
C THR A 399 -4.63 10.08 -17.53
N ALA A 400 -3.67 9.61 -18.31
CA ALA A 400 -3.88 9.11 -19.66
C ALA A 400 -3.87 7.58 -19.76
N ASP A 401 -3.37 6.89 -18.74
CA ASP A 401 -3.16 5.43 -18.73
C ASP A 401 -4.15 4.68 -17.83
N ALA A 402 -4.65 5.28 -16.74
CA ALA A 402 -5.53 4.60 -15.78
C ALA A 402 -6.79 4.02 -16.45
N THR A 403 -7.40 4.78 -17.35
CA THR A 403 -8.59 4.32 -18.10
C THR A 403 -8.26 3.15 -19.01
N LEU A 404 -7.06 3.07 -19.57
CA LEU A 404 -6.68 1.94 -20.43
C LEU A 404 -6.38 0.70 -19.59
N TRP A 405 -5.78 0.87 -18.41
CA TRP A 405 -5.65 -0.19 -17.41
C TRP A 405 -7.00 -0.71 -16.93
N TYR A 406 -8.06 0.11 -16.89
CA TYR A 406 -9.42 -0.33 -16.57
C TYR A 406 -9.94 -1.41 -17.53
N PHE A 407 -9.66 -1.29 -18.84
CA PHE A 407 -10.02 -2.34 -19.82
C PHE A 407 -9.26 -3.63 -19.55
N HIS A 408 -7.96 -3.53 -19.26
CA HIS A 408 -7.15 -4.69 -18.90
C HIS A 408 -7.69 -5.37 -17.63
N ALA A 409 -7.90 -4.62 -16.55
CA ALA A 409 -8.40 -5.14 -15.29
C ALA A 409 -9.79 -5.81 -15.42
N LEU A 410 -10.71 -5.19 -16.18
CA LEU A 410 -12.00 -5.78 -16.50
C LEU A 410 -11.85 -7.09 -17.30
N HIS A 411 -10.94 -7.13 -18.27
CA HIS A 411 -10.68 -8.37 -19.01
C HIS A 411 -10.21 -9.50 -18.10
N ARG A 412 -9.24 -9.25 -17.22
CA ARG A 412 -8.76 -10.24 -16.24
C ARG A 412 -9.90 -10.71 -15.34
N TYR A 413 -10.74 -9.80 -14.85
CA TYR A 413 -11.92 -10.14 -14.07
C TYR A 413 -12.91 -11.03 -14.83
N ILE A 414 -13.22 -10.71 -16.09
CA ILE A 414 -14.16 -11.50 -16.90
C ILE A 414 -13.58 -12.88 -17.24
N GLN A 415 -12.27 -12.98 -17.52
CA GLN A 415 -11.62 -14.28 -17.72
C GLN A 415 -11.71 -15.18 -16.49
N TYR A 416 -11.59 -14.59 -15.29
CA TYR A 416 -11.63 -15.34 -14.04
C TYR A 416 -13.05 -15.71 -13.59
N SER A 417 -14.00 -14.78 -13.72
CA SER A 417 -15.35 -14.90 -13.15
C SER A 417 -16.42 -15.37 -14.15
N ASN A 418 -16.17 -15.18 -15.45
CA ASN A 418 -17.18 -15.28 -16.51
C ASN A 418 -18.44 -14.42 -16.25
N ASP A 419 -18.32 -13.31 -15.50
CA ASP A 419 -19.45 -12.42 -15.18
C ASP A 419 -19.87 -11.56 -16.38
N ARG A 420 -20.60 -12.17 -17.31
CA ARG A 420 -21.17 -11.49 -18.48
C ARG A 420 -22.18 -10.40 -18.11
N ARG A 421 -22.77 -10.43 -16.90
CA ARG A 421 -23.71 -9.39 -16.47
C ARG A 421 -22.98 -8.08 -16.20
N THR A 422 -21.87 -8.13 -15.46
CA THR A 422 -21.03 -6.94 -15.24
C THR A 422 -20.53 -6.38 -16.56
N LEU A 423 -20.05 -7.23 -17.49
CA LEU A 423 -19.64 -6.78 -18.83
C LEU A 423 -20.76 -6.03 -19.55
N LYS A 424 -21.98 -6.58 -19.60
CA LYS A 424 -23.14 -5.93 -20.25
C LYS A 424 -23.49 -4.58 -19.66
N ILE A 425 -23.38 -4.44 -18.34
CA ILE A 425 -23.64 -3.17 -17.64
C ILE A 425 -22.58 -2.12 -18.00
N LEU A 426 -21.33 -2.55 -18.13
CA LEU A 426 -20.19 -1.64 -18.36
C LEU A 426 -19.96 -1.33 -19.84
N LEU A 427 -20.35 -2.22 -20.76
CA LEU A 427 -20.06 -2.10 -22.19
C LEU A 427 -20.47 -0.73 -22.80
N PRO A 428 -21.65 -0.16 -22.51
CA PRO A 428 -21.99 1.17 -23.02
C PRO A 428 -21.01 2.26 -22.57
N LYS A 429 -20.48 2.19 -21.34
CA LYS A 429 -19.49 3.14 -20.83
C LYS A 429 -18.13 2.96 -21.50
N LEU A 430 -17.76 1.72 -21.83
CA LEU A 430 -16.50 1.42 -22.54
C LEU A 430 -16.54 1.94 -23.99
N VAL A 431 -17.70 1.83 -24.66
CA VAL A 431 -17.92 2.44 -25.97
C VAL A 431 -17.86 3.96 -25.87
N ASP A 432 -18.48 4.56 -24.86
CA ASP A 432 -18.40 6.02 -24.62
C ASP A 432 -16.96 6.49 -24.38
N ILE A 433 -16.15 5.72 -23.65
CA ILE A 433 -14.70 5.99 -23.48
C ILE A 433 -13.98 6.00 -24.84
N PHE A 434 -14.22 5.00 -25.69
CA PHE A 434 -13.64 4.93 -27.02
C PHE A 434 -14.00 6.16 -27.87
N GLU A 435 -15.28 6.54 -27.89
CA GLU A 435 -15.76 7.72 -28.64
C GLU A 435 -15.19 9.04 -28.11
N HIS A 436 -15.00 9.16 -26.80
CA HIS A 436 -14.34 10.31 -26.20
C HIS A 436 -12.85 10.38 -26.59
N HIS A 437 -12.13 9.27 -26.64
CA HIS A 437 -10.74 9.26 -27.10
C HIS A 437 -10.61 9.63 -28.59
N LEU A 438 -11.58 9.23 -29.43
CA LEU A 438 -11.61 9.64 -30.84
C LEU A 438 -11.84 11.15 -31.01
N ARG A 439 -12.77 11.74 -30.26
CA ARG A 439 -13.09 13.18 -30.32
C ARG A 439 -12.06 14.04 -29.59
N GLY A 440 -11.40 13.46 -28.59
CA GLY A 440 -10.53 14.10 -27.63
C GLY A 440 -11.19 14.29 -26.27
N THR A 441 -10.40 14.02 -25.23
CA THR A 441 -10.78 14.15 -23.82
C THR A 441 -10.07 15.35 -23.18
N ARG A 442 -9.86 15.32 -21.86
CA ARG A 442 -9.10 16.33 -21.14
C ARG A 442 -7.61 16.25 -21.47
N PHE A 443 -6.90 17.35 -21.19
CA PHE A 443 -5.43 17.41 -21.25
C PHE A 443 -4.79 16.95 -22.57
N GLY A 444 -5.49 17.18 -23.68
CA GLY A 444 -4.99 16.84 -25.02
C GLY A 444 -4.95 15.34 -25.31
N ILE A 445 -5.52 14.48 -24.44
CA ILE A 445 -5.62 13.04 -24.66
C ILE A 445 -6.60 12.80 -25.81
N ARG A 446 -6.09 12.34 -26.96
CA ARG A 446 -6.92 12.07 -28.14
C ARG A 446 -6.22 11.15 -29.11
N VAL A 447 -7.01 10.51 -29.97
CA VAL A 447 -6.51 9.83 -31.17
C VAL A 447 -6.03 10.87 -32.18
N ASP A 448 -4.81 10.71 -32.66
CA ASP A 448 -4.28 11.46 -33.79
C ASP A 448 -4.93 10.91 -35.08
N PRO A 449 -5.70 11.72 -35.83
CA PRO A 449 -6.38 11.25 -37.03
C PRO A 449 -5.42 10.94 -38.18
N ALA A 450 -4.13 11.27 -38.11
CA ALA A 450 -3.13 10.99 -39.15
C ALA A 450 -2.59 9.55 -39.06
N ASP A 451 -2.46 8.98 -37.87
CA ASP A 451 -1.86 7.66 -37.67
C ASP A 451 -2.64 6.74 -36.72
N GLY A 452 -3.70 7.24 -36.07
CA GLY A 452 -4.55 6.48 -35.16
C GLY A 452 -3.98 6.30 -33.76
N LEU A 453 -2.76 6.77 -33.49
CA LEU A 453 -2.11 6.66 -32.19
C LEU A 453 -2.71 7.65 -31.18
N LEU A 454 -2.70 7.31 -29.89
CA LEU A 454 -3.04 8.25 -28.83
C LEU A 454 -1.86 9.21 -28.59
N THR A 455 -2.18 10.50 -28.66
CA THR A 455 -1.32 11.58 -28.17
C THR A 455 -1.92 12.17 -26.90
N GLN A 456 -1.08 12.64 -25.99
CA GLN A 456 -1.48 13.31 -24.76
C GLN A 456 -0.52 14.43 -24.39
N GLY A 457 -1.00 15.40 -23.61
CA GLY A 457 -0.14 16.39 -23.00
C GLY A 457 -0.85 17.71 -22.78
N ALA A 458 -0.60 18.30 -21.62
CA ALA A 458 -0.96 19.67 -21.30
C ALA A 458 0.17 20.31 -20.50
N GLU A 459 0.40 21.60 -20.72
CA GLU A 459 1.40 22.36 -19.98
C GLU A 459 1.13 22.28 -18.46
N GLY A 460 2.18 22.03 -17.67
CA GLY A 460 2.10 21.85 -16.22
C GLY A 460 1.54 20.51 -15.74
N TYR A 461 1.13 19.59 -16.62
CA TYR A 461 0.60 18.27 -16.24
C TYR A 461 1.50 17.12 -16.65
N GLN A 462 1.44 16.06 -15.84
CA GLN A 462 2.11 14.79 -16.00
C GLN A 462 1.08 13.66 -15.93
N LEU A 463 0.82 13.02 -17.07
CA LEU A 463 -0.38 12.18 -17.26
C LEU A 463 -0.08 10.67 -17.32
N THR A 464 1.19 10.28 -17.41
CA THR A 464 1.64 8.87 -17.38
C THR A 464 1.96 8.43 -15.97
N TRP A 465 2.14 7.13 -15.72
CA TRP A 465 2.62 6.61 -14.43
C TRP A 465 3.96 7.17 -13.96
N MET A 466 4.79 7.69 -14.87
CA MET A 466 5.99 8.46 -14.52
C MET A 466 5.63 9.92 -14.21
N ASP A 467 4.94 10.18 -13.10
CA ASP A 467 4.24 11.44 -12.76
C ASP A 467 4.91 12.32 -11.68
N ALA A 468 6.23 12.21 -11.50
CA ALA A 468 6.96 13.10 -10.60
C ALA A 468 6.97 14.58 -11.06
N LYS A 469 6.63 15.48 -10.14
CA LYS A 469 6.57 16.94 -10.36
C LYS A 469 7.03 17.72 -9.13
N VAL A 470 7.90 18.71 -9.32
CA VAL A 470 8.35 19.65 -8.26
C VAL A 470 7.93 21.07 -8.61
N GLY A 471 6.93 21.60 -7.89
CA GLY A 471 6.35 22.91 -8.24
C GLY A 471 5.77 22.87 -9.66
N ASP A 472 6.35 23.65 -10.58
CA ASP A 472 5.97 23.67 -12.00
C ASP A 472 6.85 22.75 -12.88
N TRP A 473 7.94 22.21 -12.34
CA TRP A 473 8.85 21.34 -13.07
C TRP A 473 8.31 19.90 -13.13
N VAL A 474 7.92 19.46 -14.33
CA VAL A 474 7.66 18.04 -14.62
C VAL A 474 9.00 17.35 -14.85
N VAL A 475 9.34 16.39 -14.00
CA VAL A 475 10.67 15.75 -13.98
C VAL A 475 10.87 14.85 -15.21
N THR A 476 9.84 14.06 -15.53
CA THR A 476 9.82 13.13 -16.67
C THR A 476 8.68 13.52 -17.62
N PRO A 477 8.84 14.58 -18.43
CA PRO A 477 7.81 14.98 -19.38
C PRO A 477 7.71 13.94 -20.49
N ARG A 478 6.56 13.29 -20.58
CA ARG A 478 6.30 12.23 -21.59
C ARG A 478 5.17 12.59 -22.56
N ARG A 479 4.99 13.90 -22.79
CA ARG A 479 3.97 14.49 -23.68
C ARG A 479 4.25 14.09 -25.13
N GLY A 480 3.19 13.88 -25.90
CA GLY A 480 3.24 13.26 -27.21
C GLY A 480 2.65 11.86 -27.16
N LYS A 481 3.21 10.93 -27.94
CA LYS A 481 2.74 9.55 -28.05
C LYS A 481 3.65 8.64 -27.23
N ALA A 482 3.31 8.41 -25.97
CA ALA A 482 4.05 7.50 -25.10
C ALA A 482 3.84 6.03 -25.53
N VAL A 483 4.90 5.23 -25.43
CA VAL A 483 4.93 3.84 -25.92
C VAL A 483 3.90 2.94 -25.24
N GLU A 484 3.79 3.01 -23.92
CA GLU A 484 2.87 2.16 -23.16
C GLU A 484 1.42 2.60 -23.27
N ILE A 485 1.14 3.90 -23.41
CA ILE A 485 -0.21 4.40 -23.64
C ILE A 485 -0.74 3.82 -24.95
N ASN A 486 0.09 3.80 -26.00
CA ASN A 486 -0.31 3.26 -27.30
C ASN A 486 -0.41 1.73 -27.31
N ALA A 487 0.43 1.03 -26.54
CA ALA A 487 0.29 -0.40 -26.31
C ALA A 487 -1.01 -0.74 -25.57
N LEU A 488 -1.31 -0.03 -24.49
CA LEU A 488 -2.55 -0.17 -23.71
C LEU A 488 -3.78 0.20 -24.55
N TRP A 489 -3.67 1.22 -25.41
CA TRP A 489 -4.75 1.63 -26.30
C TRP A 489 -5.09 0.55 -27.33
N TYR A 490 -4.07 0.00 -28.00
CA TYR A 490 -4.27 -1.12 -28.90
C TYR A 490 -4.91 -2.30 -28.17
N ASN A 491 -4.42 -2.65 -26.98
CA ASN A 491 -5.00 -3.71 -26.17
C ASN A 491 -6.47 -3.41 -25.83
N ALA A 492 -6.79 -2.20 -25.36
CA ALA A 492 -8.18 -1.78 -25.06
C ALA A 492 -9.09 -1.86 -26.29
N LEU A 493 -8.61 -1.47 -27.48
CA LEU A 493 -9.36 -1.58 -28.73
C LEU A 493 -9.68 -3.03 -29.08
N ARG A 494 -8.72 -3.95 -28.98
CA ARG A 494 -8.94 -5.38 -29.27
C ARG A 494 -9.90 -6.04 -28.29
N LEU A 495 -9.80 -5.67 -27.02
CA LEU A 495 -10.74 -6.11 -25.99
C LEU A 495 -12.15 -5.58 -26.26
N LEU A 496 -12.28 -4.30 -26.56
CA LEU A 496 -13.58 -3.68 -26.87
C LEU A 496 -14.18 -4.24 -28.16
N GLU A 497 -13.37 -4.43 -29.20
CA GLU A 497 -13.76 -5.07 -30.45
C GLU A 497 -14.41 -6.43 -30.17
N GLN A 498 -13.74 -7.28 -29.37
CA GLN A 498 -14.26 -8.59 -28.99
C GLN A 498 -15.58 -8.49 -28.22
N TRP A 499 -15.67 -7.62 -27.22
CA TRP A 499 -16.89 -7.49 -26.42
C TRP A 499 -18.07 -6.93 -27.21
N VAL A 500 -17.84 -5.95 -28.08
CA VAL A 500 -18.87 -5.39 -28.96
C VAL A 500 -19.30 -6.42 -29.99
N GLN A 501 -18.36 -7.18 -30.58
CA GLN A 501 -18.69 -8.24 -31.52
C GLN A 501 -19.57 -9.31 -30.86
N ASP A 502 -19.21 -9.75 -29.65
CA ASP A 502 -19.96 -10.76 -28.91
C ASP A 502 -21.38 -10.30 -28.53
N GLU A 503 -21.55 -9.05 -28.11
CA GLU A 503 -22.80 -8.55 -27.52
C GLU A 503 -23.71 -7.82 -28.52
N LYS A 504 -23.15 -7.24 -29.58
CA LYS A 504 -23.86 -6.41 -30.55
C LYS A 504 -23.66 -6.82 -32.01
N GLY A 505 -22.70 -7.70 -32.31
CA GLY A 505 -22.44 -8.22 -33.64
C GLY A 505 -21.33 -7.49 -34.40
N ASP A 506 -20.88 -8.12 -35.50
CA ASP A 506 -19.67 -7.73 -36.24
C ASP A 506 -19.72 -6.31 -36.82
N SER A 507 -20.91 -5.85 -37.25
CA SER A 507 -21.07 -4.52 -37.85
C SER A 507 -20.79 -3.37 -36.86
N GLU A 508 -21.11 -3.52 -35.57
CA GLU A 508 -20.77 -2.52 -34.55
C GLU A 508 -19.31 -2.61 -34.11
N ALA A 509 -18.67 -3.78 -34.25
CA ALA A 509 -17.27 -3.96 -33.92
C ALA A 509 -16.31 -3.45 -35.01
N GLN A 510 -16.78 -3.37 -36.26
CA GLN A 510 -15.96 -3.02 -37.43
C GLN A 510 -15.17 -1.70 -37.27
N PRO A 511 -15.76 -0.56 -36.82
CA PRO A 511 -15.01 0.68 -36.67
C PRO A 511 -13.87 0.59 -35.64
N ILE A 512 -14.06 -0.21 -34.59
CA ILE A 512 -13.08 -0.44 -33.53
C ILE A 512 -11.92 -1.29 -34.07
N ARG A 513 -12.26 -2.34 -34.83
CA ARG A 513 -11.29 -3.19 -35.54
C ARG A 513 -10.42 -2.37 -36.49
N GLU A 514 -11.02 -1.53 -37.32
CA GLU A 514 -10.30 -0.67 -38.28
C GLU A 514 -9.34 0.29 -37.56
N GLN A 515 -9.77 0.88 -36.44
CA GLN A 515 -8.90 1.70 -35.61
C GLN A 515 -7.74 0.90 -35.01
N ALA A 516 -7.98 -0.33 -34.53
CA ALA A 516 -6.96 -1.19 -33.95
C ALA A 516 -5.88 -1.59 -34.96
N GLU A 517 -6.26 -1.96 -36.19
CA GLU A 517 -5.31 -2.30 -37.25
C GLU A 517 -4.48 -1.09 -37.67
N ARG A 518 -5.08 0.10 -37.71
CA ARG A 518 -4.36 1.35 -37.96
C ARG A 518 -3.32 1.64 -36.87
N VAL A 519 -3.71 1.53 -35.60
CA VAL A 519 -2.79 1.69 -34.46
C VAL A 519 -1.63 0.71 -34.57
N ARG A 520 -1.90 -0.56 -34.86
CA ARG A 520 -0.85 -1.58 -34.99
C ARG A 520 0.15 -1.25 -36.09
N SER A 521 -0.33 -0.86 -37.28
CA SER A 521 0.55 -0.47 -38.39
C SER A 521 1.41 0.74 -38.02
N SER A 522 0.79 1.80 -37.51
CA SER A 522 1.49 3.04 -37.16
C SER A 522 2.48 2.85 -36.01
N PHE A 523 2.12 2.03 -35.02
CA PHE A 523 2.99 1.75 -33.88
C PHE A 523 4.32 1.14 -34.34
N ASN A 524 4.26 0.10 -35.17
CA ASN A 524 5.46 -0.58 -35.68
C ASN A 524 6.29 0.28 -36.64
N GLN A 525 5.66 1.26 -37.32
CA GLN A 525 6.38 2.21 -38.17
C GLN A 525 7.06 3.33 -37.38
N ARG A 526 6.45 3.80 -36.28
CA ARG A 526 6.90 5.01 -35.56
C ARG A 526 7.79 4.71 -34.37
N PHE A 527 7.54 3.63 -33.61
CA PHE A 527 8.22 3.40 -32.33
C PHE A 527 9.54 2.62 -32.43
N TRP A 528 9.82 1.91 -33.53
CA TRP A 528 11.08 1.16 -33.65
C TRP A 528 12.29 2.09 -33.75
N TYR A 529 13.22 1.98 -32.80
CA TYR A 529 14.50 2.69 -32.81
C TYR A 529 15.63 1.74 -33.22
N ASP A 530 15.94 1.72 -34.51
CA ASP A 530 16.87 0.77 -35.11
C ASP A 530 18.29 0.86 -34.54
N ALA A 531 18.82 2.06 -34.30
CA ALA A 531 20.17 2.23 -33.79
C ALA A 531 20.37 1.68 -32.36
N GLY A 532 19.32 1.70 -31.53
CA GLY A 532 19.34 1.16 -30.16
C GLY A 532 18.80 -0.27 -30.05
N GLN A 533 18.18 -0.81 -31.10
CA GLN A 533 17.49 -2.11 -31.10
C GLN A 533 16.42 -2.22 -30.00
N HIS A 534 15.72 -1.12 -29.74
CA HIS A 534 14.63 -1.02 -28.77
C HIS A 534 13.57 -0.02 -29.27
N LEU A 535 12.56 0.31 -28.47
CA LEU A 535 11.55 1.30 -28.85
C LEU A 535 11.92 2.71 -28.38
N TYR A 536 11.52 3.74 -29.12
CA TYR A 536 11.40 5.09 -28.58
C TYR A 536 10.42 5.07 -27.40
N ASP A 537 10.73 5.78 -26.31
CA ASP A 537 9.84 5.85 -25.15
C ASP A 537 8.64 6.78 -25.42
N VAL A 538 8.88 7.84 -26.21
CA VAL A 538 7.88 8.80 -26.67
C VAL A 538 8.18 9.18 -28.12
N VAL A 539 7.17 9.23 -28.98
CA VAL A 539 7.29 9.80 -30.33
C VAL A 539 6.43 11.05 -30.47
N ASP A 540 6.80 11.94 -31.40
CA ASP A 540 6.16 13.25 -31.57
C ASP A 540 6.11 14.06 -30.26
N GLY A 541 7.17 13.97 -29.45
CA GLY A 541 7.33 14.72 -28.21
C GLY A 541 7.72 16.17 -28.46
N GLU A 542 7.78 16.97 -27.38
CA GLU A 542 8.09 18.41 -27.46
C GLU A 542 9.45 18.71 -28.09
N GLN A 543 10.41 17.78 -27.96
CA GLN A 543 11.77 17.87 -28.52
C GLN A 543 12.00 16.85 -29.65
N GLY A 544 10.93 16.26 -30.20
CA GLY A 544 11.00 15.14 -31.15
C GLY A 544 10.87 13.78 -30.48
N ASP A 545 11.40 12.74 -31.12
CA ASP A 545 11.31 11.35 -30.65
C ASP A 545 12.36 11.09 -29.55
N ASP A 546 11.92 10.53 -28.41
CA ASP A 546 12.74 10.23 -27.24
C ASP A 546 13.26 8.79 -27.30
N ALA A 547 14.57 8.64 -27.53
CA ALA A 547 15.26 7.35 -27.59
C ALA A 547 15.70 6.81 -26.21
N SER A 548 15.23 7.39 -25.11
CA SER A 548 15.60 6.92 -23.77
C SER A 548 15.18 5.47 -23.54
N LEU A 549 16.12 4.61 -23.16
CA LEU A 549 15.84 3.22 -22.84
C LEU A 549 15.13 3.12 -21.49
N ARG A 550 13.83 2.83 -21.53
CA ARG A 550 12.93 2.68 -20.38
C ARG A 550 12.17 1.34 -20.40
N PRO A 551 11.63 0.88 -19.27
CA PRO A 551 10.94 -0.41 -19.19
C PRO A 551 9.53 -0.40 -19.80
N ASN A 552 8.96 0.78 -20.09
CA ASN A 552 7.60 0.95 -20.62
C ASN A 552 7.31 0.14 -21.89
N GLN A 553 8.33 -0.02 -22.75
CA GLN A 553 8.24 -0.78 -24.00
C GLN A 553 7.89 -2.25 -23.83
N LEU A 554 8.08 -2.84 -22.63
CA LEU A 554 7.64 -4.22 -22.35
C LEU A 554 6.13 -4.38 -22.55
N LEU A 555 5.35 -3.34 -22.24
CA LEU A 555 3.90 -3.34 -22.38
C LEU A 555 3.45 -3.47 -23.84
N ALA A 556 4.33 -3.15 -24.82
CA ALA A 556 4.04 -3.32 -26.24
C ALA A 556 3.83 -4.78 -26.65
N PHE A 557 4.31 -5.74 -25.85
CA PHE A 557 4.13 -7.15 -26.12
C PHE A 557 3.82 -8.03 -24.90
N SER A 558 3.82 -7.52 -23.67
CA SER A 558 3.42 -8.31 -22.47
C SER A 558 1.91 -8.45 -22.31
N LEU A 559 1.13 -7.43 -22.70
CA LEU A 559 -0.34 -7.38 -22.62
C LEU A 559 -1.01 -8.45 -23.49
N ASP A 560 -2.26 -8.83 -23.16
CA ASP A 560 -3.03 -9.88 -23.83
C ASP A 560 -2.96 -9.80 -25.36
N HIS A 561 -3.19 -8.60 -25.90
CA HIS A 561 -3.02 -8.29 -27.32
C HIS A 561 -1.74 -7.47 -27.57
N PRO A 562 -0.63 -8.11 -28.02
CA PRO A 562 0.62 -7.40 -28.31
C PRO A 562 0.47 -6.53 -29.56
N VAL A 563 0.87 -5.26 -29.46
CA VAL A 563 0.89 -4.32 -30.61
C VAL A 563 2.17 -4.47 -31.43
N LEU A 564 3.28 -4.81 -30.77
CA LEU A 564 4.60 -4.93 -31.39
C LEU A 564 4.71 -6.22 -32.22
N GLU A 565 5.30 -6.12 -33.40
CA GLU A 565 5.62 -7.29 -34.23
C GLU A 565 6.63 -8.22 -33.55
N GLN A 566 6.40 -9.53 -33.69
CA GLN A 566 7.15 -10.57 -32.99
C GLN A 566 8.66 -10.53 -33.23
N GLN A 567 9.09 -10.07 -34.41
CA GLN A 567 10.50 -9.91 -34.75
C GLN A 567 11.26 -8.95 -33.81
N TYR A 568 10.57 -7.98 -33.19
CA TYR A 568 11.16 -7.00 -32.30
C TYR A 568 11.11 -7.39 -30.82
N TRP A 569 10.37 -8.45 -30.45
CA TRP A 569 10.17 -8.81 -29.04
C TRP A 569 11.49 -9.16 -28.34
N LYS A 570 12.30 -10.01 -28.97
CA LYS A 570 13.57 -10.45 -28.38
C LYS A 570 14.58 -9.30 -28.25
N PRO A 571 14.84 -8.47 -29.30
CA PRO A 571 15.71 -7.30 -29.16
C PRO A 571 15.30 -6.37 -28.01
N VAL A 572 14.01 -6.02 -27.93
CA VAL A 572 13.47 -5.17 -26.86
C VAL A 572 13.66 -5.80 -25.49
N PHE A 573 13.31 -7.08 -25.34
CA PHE A 573 13.45 -7.78 -24.07
C PHE A 573 14.91 -7.86 -23.63
N ASP A 574 15.83 -8.19 -24.54
CA ASP A 574 17.26 -8.28 -24.23
C ASP A 574 17.81 -6.90 -23.81
N ALA A 575 17.40 -5.81 -24.46
CA ALA A 575 17.79 -4.45 -24.06
C ALA A 575 17.35 -4.12 -22.62
N VAL A 576 16.08 -4.38 -22.29
CA VAL A 576 15.54 -4.15 -20.95
C VAL A 576 16.20 -5.05 -19.91
N ARG A 577 16.32 -6.36 -20.20
CA ARG A 577 16.97 -7.32 -19.30
C ARG A 577 18.41 -6.95 -18.99
N ASN A 578 19.18 -6.54 -20.00
CA ASN A 578 20.61 -6.30 -19.83
C ASN A 578 20.92 -4.98 -19.11
N LYS A 579 20.05 -3.98 -19.21
CA LYS A 579 20.31 -2.62 -18.69
C LYS A 579 19.47 -2.24 -17.48
N LEU A 580 18.25 -2.77 -17.39
CA LEU A 580 17.26 -2.28 -16.42
C LEU A 580 16.94 -3.30 -15.32
N LEU A 581 17.06 -4.60 -15.56
CA LEU A 581 16.75 -5.62 -14.57
C LEU A 581 17.69 -5.55 -13.35
N THR A 582 17.10 -5.62 -12.16
CA THR A 582 17.78 -5.76 -10.86
C THR A 582 17.15 -6.93 -10.09
N PRO A 583 17.73 -7.34 -8.94
CA PRO A 583 17.13 -8.38 -8.10
C PRO A 583 15.75 -8.05 -7.53
N VAL A 584 15.37 -6.75 -7.48
CA VAL A 584 14.14 -6.27 -6.83
C VAL A 584 13.16 -5.56 -7.76
N GLY A 585 13.51 -5.42 -9.05
CA GLY A 585 12.62 -4.78 -10.03
C GLY A 585 13.34 -4.33 -11.30
N LEU A 586 12.72 -3.38 -12.01
CA LEU A 586 13.35 -2.73 -13.16
C LEU A 586 13.69 -1.27 -12.86
N ARG A 587 14.90 -0.83 -13.24
CA ARG A 587 15.26 0.58 -13.29
C ARG A 587 14.33 1.33 -14.25
N SER A 588 13.87 2.50 -13.83
CA SER A 588 12.99 3.37 -14.62
C SER A 588 13.68 4.06 -15.80
N LEU A 589 15.02 4.11 -15.80
CA LEU A 589 15.87 4.67 -16.87
C LEU A 589 17.20 3.91 -16.93
N SER A 590 17.75 3.74 -18.14
CA SER A 590 19.07 3.12 -18.35
C SER A 590 20.20 3.88 -17.64
N PRO A 591 21.15 3.17 -17.00
CA PRO A 591 22.36 3.78 -16.43
C PRO A 591 23.24 4.54 -17.43
N ASP A 592 23.08 4.26 -18.73
CA ASP A 592 23.84 4.96 -19.79
C ASP A 592 23.28 6.37 -20.08
N ALA A 593 22.09 6.70 -19.56
CA ALA A 593 21.43 7.98 -19.81
C ALA A 593 22.00 9.10 -18.92
N PRO A 594 22.12 10.34 -19.42
CA PRO A 594 22.70 11.45 -18.68
C PRO A 594 21.91 11.85 -17.44
N ASP A 595 20.58 11.64 -17.46
CA ASP A 595 19.69 12.00 -16.34
C ASP A 595 19.58 10.89 -15.29
N TYR A 596 20.29 9.77 -15.45
CA TYR A 596 20.26 8.65 -14.51
C TYR A 596 20.68 9.06 -13.10
N ARG A 597 19.91 8.60 -12.12
CA ARG A 597 20.10 8.79 -10.69
C ARG A 597 20.14 7.43 -10.00
N SER A 598 21.24 7.18 -9.29
CA SER A 598 21.46 5.91 -8.59
C SER A 598 20.68 5.78 -7.27
N HIS A 599 20.34 6.90 -6.63
CA HIS A 599 19.70 6.94 -5.30
C HIS A 599 18.43 7.78 -5.29
N TYR A 600 17.42 7.28 -4.57
CA TYR A 600 16.20 8.02 -4.23
C TYR A 600 16.29 8.42 -2.74
N ASP A 601 16.96 9.53 -2.45
CA ASP A 601 17.15 10.02 -1.09
C ASP A 601 17.22 11.55 -1.02
N GLY A 602 17.36 12.07 0.21
CA GLY A 602 17.40 13.50 0.48
C GLY A 602 16.02 14.16 0.59
N ASP A 603 16.00 15.46 0.30
CA ASP A 603 14.79 16.28 0.39
C ASP A 603 13.74 15.89 -0.67
N LEU A 604 12.56 16.50 -0.60
CA LEU A 604 11.47 16.24 -1.54
C LEU A 604 11.90 16.47 -3.00
N ARG A 605 12.65 17.54 -3.26
CA ARG A 605 13.07 17.90 -4.62
C ARG A 605 14.06 16.88 -5.21
N ALA A 606 15.03 16.43 -4.43
CA ALA A 606 15.99 15.42 -4.84
C ALA A 606 15.32 14.07 -5.12
N ARG A 607 14.40 13.67 -4.24
CA ARG A 607 13.61 12.45 -4.40
C ARG A 607 12.74 12.48 -5.65
N ASP A 608 11.95 13.54 -5.84
CA ASP A 608 11.08 13.67 -7.02
C ASP A 608 11.90 13.71 -8.33
N ALA A 609 13.08 14.35 -8.31
CA ALA A 609 14.01 14.36 -9.44
C ALA A 609 14.54 12.97 -9.81
N ALA A 610 14.67 12.05 -8.85
CA ALA A 610 15.17 10.69 -9.06
C ALA A 610 14.06 9.65 -9.31
N TYR A 611 12.79 9.96 -8.99
CA TYR A 611 11.70 8.98 -8.83
C TYR A 611 11.46 8.08 -10.04
N HIS A 612 11.61 8.64 -11.24
CA HIS A 612 11.53 7.88 -12.51
C HIS A 612 12.79 8.04 -13.36
N GLN A 613 13.93 8.35 -12.75
CA GLN A 613 15.19 8.57 -13.46
C GLN A 613 16.26 7.55 -13.05
N GLY A 614 15.89 6.31 -12.78
CA GLY A 614 16.84 5.24 -12.42
C GLY A 614 16.33 4.37 -11.27
N THR A 615 15.58 4.97 -10.34
CA THR A 615 14.85 4.29 -9.26
C THR A 615 14.19 3.00 -9.76
N VAL A 616 14.33 1.93 -8.98
CA VAL A 616 13.82 0.59 -9.32
C VAL A 616 12.36 0.46 -8.90
N TRP A 617 11.52 -0.02 -9.81
CA TRP A 617 10.11 -0.26 -9.57
C TRP A 617 9.79 -1.76 -9.62
N THR A 618 9.18 -2.27 -8.56
CA THR A 618 8.90 -3.70 -8.37
C THR A 618 7.80 -4.22 -9.27
N TRP A 619 6.71 -3.46 -9.41
CA TRP A 619 5.53 -3.89 -10.17
C TRP A 619 5.85 -4.22 -11.64
N LEU A 620 6.91 -3.60 -12.19
CA LEU A 620 7.39 -3.86 -13.54
C LEU A 620 7.95 -5.27 -13.76
N LEU A 621 8.23 -6.04 -12.70
CA LEU A 621 8.54 -7.46 -12.82
C LEU A 621 7.37 -8.24 -13.41
N GLY A 622 6.14 -7.78 -13.22
CA GLY A 622 4.97 -8.41 -13.80
C GLY A 622 4.96 -8.40 -15.33
N PRO A 623 4.94 -7.22 -15.98
CA PRO A 623 5.13 -7.11 -17.42
C PRO A 623 6.41 -7.79 -17.93
N PHE A 624 7.50 -7.78 -17.14
CA PHE A 624 8.74 -8.48 -17.49
C PHE A 624 8.59 -10.01 -17.55
N VAL A 625 7.95 -10.60 -16.53
CA VAL A 625 7.64 -12.04 -16.48
C VAL A 625 6.68 -12.42 -17.61
N ASP A 626 5.65 -11.61 -17.86
CA ASP A 626 4.71 -11.83 -18.95
C ASP A 626 5.38 -11.78 -20.33
N ALA A 627 6.31 -10.83 -20.53
CA ALA A 627 7.12 -10.72 -21.73
C ALA A 627 8.06 -11.94 -21.91
N TRP A 628 8.68 -12.40 -20.82
CA TRP A 628 9.54 -13.60 -20.84
C TRP A 628 8.75 -14.84 -21.27
N LEU A 629 7.60 -15.10 -20.65
CA LEU A 629 6.77 -16.28 -20.94
C LEU A 629 6.16 -16.26 -22.34
N ARG A 630 6.08 -15.09 -23.00
CA ARG A 630 5.72 -14.99 -24.42
C ARG A 630 6.86 -15.36 -25.36
N LEU A 631 8.10 -15.00 -25.01
CA LEU A 631 9.29 -15.34 -25.77
C LEU A 631 9.69 -16.81 -25.59
N TYR A 632 9.55 -17.31 -24.38
CA TYR A 632 9.94 -18.65 -23.96
C TYR A 632 8.77 -19.34 -23.25
N PRO A 633 7.74 -19.76 -24.00
CA PRO A 633 6.62 -20.49 -23.43
C PRO A 633 7.14 -21.72 -22.66
N HIS A 634 6.65 -21.90 -21.43
CA HIS A 634 7.00 -23.00 -20.51
C HIS A 634 8.34 -22.89 -19.77
N ASP A 635 9.11 -21.81 -19.90
CA ASP A 635 10.29 -21.57 -19.03
C ASP A 635 9.90 -20.80 -17.75
N ASP A 636 9.01 -21.41 -16.98
CA ASP A 636 8.48 -20.88 -15.71
C ASP A 636 9.58 -20.80 -14.65
N ALA A 637 10.54 -21.74 -14.69
CA ALA A 637 11.66 -21.79 -13.75
C ALA A 637 12.57 -20.57 -13.87
N THR A 638 12.85 -20.11 -15.10
CA THR A 638 13.62 -18.86 -15.29
C THR A 638 12.80 -17.64 -14.91
N ALA A 639 11.50 -17.63 -15.22
CA ALA A 639 10.61 -16.55 -14.82
C ALA A 639 10.58 -16.38 -13.29
N TYR A 640 10.49 -17.48 -12.55
CA TYR A 640 10.53 -17.49 -11.09
C TYR A 640 11.83 -16.89 -10.53
N ARG A 641 12.99 -17.19 -11.13
CA ARG A 641 14.29 -16.65 -10.66
C ARG A 641 14.38 -15.13 -10.74
N PHE A 642 13.56 -14.46 -11.56
CA PHE A 642 13.49 -13.00 -11.56
C PHE A 642 12.79 -12.42 -10.32
N LEU A 643 12.06 -13.24 -9.57
CA LEU A 643 11.29 -12.84 -8.38
C LEU A 643 12.02 -13.14 -7.07
N GLU A 644 13.01 -14.05 -7.09
CA GLU A 644 13.67 -14.57 -5.89
C GLU A 644 14.29 -13.47 -5.00
N GLY A 645 14.79 -12.39 -5.60
CA GLY A 645 15.40 -11.28 -4.85
C GLY A 645 14.43 -10.52 -3.95
N LEU A 646 13.12 -10.61 -4.19
CA LEU A 646 12.09 -9.99 -3.34
C LEU A 646 11.64 -10.87 -2.17
N ILE A 647 11.95 -12.17 -2.19
CA ILE A 647 11.52 -13.07 -1.10
C ILE A 647 12.17 -12.69 0.24
N PRO A 648 13.49 -12.40 0.31
CA PRO A 648 14.10 -11.88 1.53
C PRO A 648 13.54 -10.52 1.97
N HIS A 649 13.08 -9.70 1.02
CA HIS A 649 12.53 -8.36 1.29
C HIS A 649 11.27 -8.40 2.15
N LEU A 650 10.51 -9.51 2.14
CA LEU A 650 9.37 -9.68 3.06
C LEU A 650 9.76 -9.55 4.54
N LYS A 651 11.04 -9.74 4.89
CA LYS A 651 11.56 -9.60 6.27
C LYS A 651 12.21 -8.23 6.51
N ASP A 652 12.14 -7.31 5.56
CA ASP A 652 12.80 -6.02 5.59
C ASP A 652 11.84 -4.85 5.33
N ALA A 653 12.29 -3.62 5.61
CA ALA A 653 11.52 -2.37 5.51
C ALA A 653 10.09 -2.42 6.10
N GLY A 654 9.08 -2.88 5.34
CA GLY A 654 7.74 -3.18 5.82
C GLY A 654 7.52 -4.69 5.92
N VAL A 655 7.67 -5.25 7.12
CA VAL A 655 7.66 -6.71 7.33
C VAL A 655 6.32 -7.31 6.88
N GLY A 656 6.39 -8.39 6.09
CA GLY A 656 5.26 -9.07 5.48
C GLY A 656 4.75 -8.43 4.19
N SER A 657 5.37 -7.34 3.71
CA SER A 657 4.93 -6.60 2.52
C SER A 657 6.08 -6.31 1.57
N VAL A 658 5.78 -5.58 0.48
CA VAL A 658 6.76 -5.17 -0.53
C VAL A 658 6.74 -3.66 -0.68
N SER A 659 7.92 -3.06 -0.66
CA SER A 659 8.09 -1.61 -0.77
C SER A 659 7.82 -1.13 -2.19
N GLU A 660 7.46 0.14 -2.29
CA GLU A 660 7.09 0.77 -3.56
C GLU A 660 8.24 0.80 -4.57
N VAL A 661 9.41 1.25 -4.11
CA VAL A 661 10.59 1.48 -4.95
C VAL A 661 11.87 1.16 -4.19
N PHE A 662 12.97 0.99 -4.93
CA PHE A 662 14.29 0.77 -4.38
C PHE A 662 15.32 1.69 -5.06
N ASP A 663 16.43 1.98 -4.37
CA ASP A 663 17.59 2.63 -4.98
C ASP A 663 18.06 1.81 -6.21
N ALA A 664 18.61 2.48 -7.22
CA ALA A 664 18.98 1.87 -8.50
C ALA A 664 20.23 0.99 -8.45
N GLU A 665 21.02 1.08 -7.38
CA GLU A 665 22.28 0.37 -7.22
C GLU A 665 22.34 -0.36 -5.87
N GLU A 666 23.25 -1.32 -5.76
CA GLU A 666 23.47 -2.08 -4.52
C GLU A 666 23.73 -1.12 -3.34
N PRO A 667 23.13 -1.38 -2.16
CA PRO A 667 22.44 -2.61 -1.78
C PRO A 667 20.94 -2.67 -2.17
N PHE A 668 20.48 -1.79 -3.07
CA PHE A 668 19.07 -1.62 -3.44
C PHE A 668 18.22 -1.28 -2.21
N THR A 669 18.55 -0.19 -1.53
CA THR A 669 17.84 0.23 -0.31
C THR A 669 16.35 0.41 -0.62
N PRO A 670 15.43 -0.17 0.18
CA PRO A 670 14.00 0.06 0.02
C PRO A 670 13.63 1.52 0.30
N ARG A 671 12.76 2.09 -0.53
CA ARG A 671 12.33 3.49 -0.50
C ARG A 671 10.82 3.59 -0.75
N GLY A 672 10.30 4.82 -0.74
CA GLY A 672 8.88 5.08 -0.94
C GLY A 672 8.03 4.52 0.21
N CYS A 673 6.79 4.12 -0.11
CA CYS A 673 5.93 3.41 0.82
C CYS A 673 6.55 2.06 1.23
N ILE A 674 6.45 1.71 2.51
CA ILE A 674 6.95 0.42 3.02
C ILE A 674 6.12 -0.76 2.50
N ALA A 675 4.86 -0.50 2.14
CA ALA A 675 3.89 -1.46 1.66
C ALA A 675 3.09 -0.83 0.50
N GLN A 676 3.19 -1.42 -0.69
CA GLN A 676 2.59 -0.87 -1.90
C GLN A 676 1.77 -1.92 -2.68
N ALA A 677 0.55 -1.55 -3.04
CA ALA A 677 -0.48 -2.42 -3.62
C ALA A 677 0.02 -3.15 -4.88
N TRP A 678 0.48 -2.42 -5.90
CA TRP A 678 0.93 -3.03 -7.16
C TRP A 678 2.19 -3.89 -7.01
N SER A 679 3.03 -3.63 -6.02
CA SER A 679 4.26 -4.40 -5.79
C SER A 679 3.93 -5.74 -5.16
N VAL A 680 3.04 -5.74 -4.16
CA VAL A 680 2.49 -6.97 -3.57
C VAL A 680 1.67 -7.76 -4.60
N ALA A 681 0.81 -7.08 -5.35
CA ALA A 681 -0.07 -7.70 -6.33
C ALA A 681 0.70 -8.38 -7.46
N GLU A 682 1.64 -7.69 -8.09
CA GLU A 682 2.40 -8.25 -9.21
C GLU A 682 3.36 -9.35 -8.77
N LEU A 683 3.99 -9.23 -7.59
CA LEU A 683 4.80 -10.32 -7.05
C LEU A 683 3.94 -11.56 -6.79
N LEU A 684 2.79 -11.40 -6.12
CA LEU A 684 1.88 -12.52 -5.85
C LEU A 684 1.40 -13.16 -7.15
N ARG A 685 0.88 -12.36 -8.10
CA ARG A 685 0.42 -12.84 -9.41
C ARG A 685 1.50 -13.64 -10.12
N CYS A 686 2.73 -13.13 -10.15
CA CYS A 686 3.83 -13.78 -10.84
C CYS A 686 4.26 -15.08 -10.15
N LEU A 687 4.34 -15.12 -8.81
CA LEU A 687 4.68 -16.34 -8.09
C LEU A 687 3.70 -17.49 -8.42
N ILE A 688 2.40 -17.19 -8.47
CA ILE A 688 1.38 -18.17 -8.86
C ILE A 688 1.53 -18.56 -10.32
N LYS A 689 1.72 -17.58 -11.21
CA LYS A 689 1.87 -17.81 -12.64
C LYS A 689 3.10 -18.67 -12.99
N THR A 690 4.20 -18.52 -12.25
CA THR A 690 5.44 -19.28 -12.48
C THR A 690 5.49 -20.61 -11.72
N GLY A 691 4.37 -21.04 -11.13
CA GLY A 691 4.26 -22.34 -10.47
C GLY A 691 5.17 -22.48 -9.26
N TYR A 692 5.27 -21.44 -8.42
CA TYR A 692 5.92 -21.53 -7.11
C TYR A 692 5.35 -22.73 -6.34
N ARG A 693 6.23 -23.63 -5.89
CA ARG A 693 5.88 -24.82 -5.10
C ARG A 693 6.51 -24.75 -3.73
#